data_AF-A0A6J6NPU3-F1
#
_entry.id   AF-A0A6J6NPU3-F1
#
_cell.length_a   1.000
_cell.length_b   1.000
_cell.length_c   1.000
_cell.angle_alpha   90.00
_cell.angle_beta   90.00
_cell.angle_gamma   90.00
#
_symmetry.space_group_name_H-M   'P 1'
#
loop_
_entity.id
_entity.type
_entity.pdbx_description
1 polymer ?
#
loop_
_entity_poly.entity_id
_entity_poly.type
_entity_poly.pdbx_seq_one_letter_code
_entity_poly.pdbx_strand_id
1 'polypeptide(L)'
;MNEVKFRAIESKELVPSQWEHLADSSLSVFNMALVALEDGYLVAYRFVSAVDMKRRIATCLLDGNFKVVPGSAKPFSDHLTFASTQVSEQSKHWFADPRLFELKGELYLVWNNGHTEDDFNQQFIVKLSGESALPLEPARELVLRAARRKTEKNWALFESDNEIWAVYSANPHIILKVDLDSSETEVLCDIDNLISWKSKYSEIFGFMRGGAQPIRYKDGFLNVVHSRYNMHDGVEYVPALYEFSAKYPFAPISELAHPIDLGFDPHSDASHHGFVDSRAIDLNPTTTWVVYPTGFALRGDQYVITGGYNDSHCFIATGKVEELAKPMVKVKATLQPKIKPVGSVDVSSVAGFTIEPIQPKLPLFWWEAKNRAMSPNITNQLFRFGNFGDEASEQLIAKLTGSQPRQALPGDRKLLAIGSVLHRASSGDTIWGSGLKSEAALDEHPGGDILVTAVRGPMTLDVLKKKGWDVSRVTELFDPGVLMQHLWAAELKKQSPEANSSRGKIRILPHFRDEIVFKRWHHEHLKSFISADNDPITVLKQMLGAEIVYSTSLHGIIFAESLGIPAIWIDSPGKEGHFKYLDYYAGTGRTGIKAAANLAEAFKMNAPALPKFDNEKLLATFPAKEIAELARSSQPAVEALIWAASGVKDFDRRTEINFTRQWDEQSEATWVKTKSASLTLMPMKLPRAYGTIKLQLRTCDMRLSTGNQQVTVTTSAGSQAVLNWSSGDMRAKEVILPIDAASMAQGLTIHLKATKVGPQLSWKSPTRFGSVGIVSIRTN
;
A
#
# COMPACT_ATOMS: atom_id res chain seq x y z
N MET A 1 -22.94 16.51 -15.52
CA MET A 1 -22.72 15.06 -15.42
C MET A 1 -21.97 14.66 -16.67
N ASN A 2 -20.82 14.02 -16.53
CA ASN A 2 -20.04 13.52 -17.66
C ASN A 2 -20.79 12.30 -18.21
N GLU A 3 -21.31 12.41 -19.42
CA GLU A 3 -22.05 11.33 -20.06
C GLU A 3 -21.04 10.35 -20.68
N VAL A 4 -20.39 9.56 -19.81
CA VAL A 4 -19.60 8.41 -20.25
C VAL A 4 -20.56 7.39 -20.84
N LYS A 5 -20.34 6.99 -22.10
CA LYS A 5 -21.16 5.98 -22.76
C LYS A 5 -20.46 4.64 -22.68
N PHE A 6 -21.13 3.69 -22.03
CA PHE A 6 -20.69 2.31 -21.87
C PHE A 6 -21.41 1.38 -22.85
N ARG A 7 -20.70 0.37 -23.37
CA ARG A 7 -21.27 -0.70 -24.20
C ARG A 7 -20.53 -2.01 -23.98
N ALA A 8 -21.25 -3.08 -23.63
CA ALA A 8 -20.77 -4.45 -23.73
C ALA A 8 -20.79 -4.93 -25.19
N ILE A 9 -19.80 -5.75 -25.60
CA ILE A 9 -19.78 -6.40 -26.91
C ILE A 9 -20.17 -7.87 -26.76
N GLU A 10 -21.07 -8.35 -27.62
CA GLU A 10 -21.47 -9.76 -27.62
C GLU A 10 -20.32 -10.64 -28.14
N SER A 11 -19.88 -11.61 -27.33
CA SER A 11 -18.75 -12.48 -27.67
C SER A 11 -18.93 -13.25 -28.98
N LYS A 12 -20.18 -13.54 -29.37
CA LYS A 12 -20.51 -14.24 -30.63
C LYS A 12 -20.18 -13.42 -31.87
N GLU A 13 -20.30 -12.09 -31.81
CA GLU A 13 -19.92 -11.20 -32.92
C GLU A 13 -18.39 -11.20 -33.15
N LEU A 14 -17.62 -11.60 -32.15
CA LEU A 14 -16.16 -11.60 -32.16
C LEU A 14 -15.55 -12.97 -32.55
N VAL A 15 -16.36 -13.94 -32.96
CA VAL A 15 -15.87 -15.29 -33.31
C VAL A 15 -15.39 -15.31 -34.77
N PRO A 16 -14.11 -15.64 -35.05
CA PRO A 16 -13.67 -15.90 -36.41
C PRO A 16 -14.42 -17.10 -37.01
N SER A 17 -14.76 -17.07 -38.29
CA SER A 17 -15.54 -18.15 -38.94
C SER A 17 -14.86 -19.52 -38.84
N GLN A 18 -13.52 -19.56 -38.81
CA GLN A 18 -12.72 -20.77 -38.64
C GLN A 18 -12.88 -21.41 -37.24
N TRP A 19 -13.30 -20.63 -36.25
CA TRP A 19 -13.47 -21.03 -34.86
C TRP A 19 -14.94 -21.16 -34.44
N GLU A 20 -15.89 -21.13 -35.38
CA GLU A 20 -17.33 -21.28 -35.07
C GLU A 20 -17.62 -22.55 -34.26
N HIS A 21 -17.00 -23.68 -34.62
CA HIS A 21 -17.09 -24.95 -33.89
C HIS A 21 -16.63 -24.88 -32.42
N LEU A 22 -15.83 -23.87 -32.04
CA LEU A 22 -15.41 -23.65 -30.65
C LEU A 22 -16.41 -22.78 -29.87
N ALA A 23 -17.30 -22.07 -30.56
CA ALA A 23 -18.26 -21.14 -29.95
C ALA A 23 -19.61 -21.78 -29.60
N ASP A 24 -19.82 -23.06 -29.94
CA ASP A 24 -21.02 -23.84 -29.59
C ASP A 24 -21.11 -24.18 -28.08
N SER A 25 -20.03 -23.92 -27.34
CA SER A 25 -19.93 -24.14 -25.89
C SER A 25 -19.72 -22.81 -25.14
N SER A 26 -19.49 -22.86 -23.82
CA SER A 26 -19.19 -21.66 -23.04
C SER A 26 -17.92 -20.97 -23.57
N LEU A 27 -18.03 -19.66 -23.80
CA LEU A 27 -17.01 -18.87 -24.48
C LEU A 27 -16.63 -17.65 -23.64
N SER A 28 -15.33 -17.42 -23.48
CA SER A 28 -14.77 -16.21 -22.85
C SER A 28 -13.97 -15.41 -23.87
N VAL A 29 -14.43 -14.19 -24.17
CA VAL A 29 -13.79 -13.25 -25.09
C VAL A 29 -13.58 -11.92 -24.36
N PHE A 30 -12.33 -11.55 -24.12
CA PHE A 30 -12.00 -10.45 -23.20
C PHE A 30 -10.64 -9.81 -23.51
N ASN A 31 -10.28 -8.76 -22.74
CA ASN A 31 -9.03 -8.01 -22.87
C ASN A 31 -8.81 -7.44 -24.28
N MET A 32 -9.86 -6.83 -24.85
CA MET A 32 -9.82 -6.19 -26.17
C MET A 32 -8.88 -4.97 -26.19
N ALA A 33 -7.73 -5.13 -26.82
CA ALA A 33 -6.87 -4.04 -27.24
C ALA A 33 -7.43 -3.36 -28.49
N LEU A 34 -7.07 -2.10 -28.69
CA LEU A 34 -7.61 -1.25 -29.76
C LEU A 34 -6.57 -0.22 -30.22
N VAL A 35 -6.52 0.01 -31.53
CA VAL A 35 -5.91 1.18 -32.17
C VAL A 35 -6.90 1.80 -33.16
N ALA A 36 -6.84 3.12 -33.33
CA ALA A 36 -7.67 3.81 -34.31
C ALA A 36 -7.06 3.65 -35.71
N LEU A 37 -7.92 3.39 -36.70
CA LEU A 37 -7.60 3.47 -38.13
C LEU A 37 -8.21 4.75 -38.71
N GLU A 38 -8.16 4.93 -40.03
CA GLU A 38 -8.86 6.03 -40.72
C GLU A 38 -10.39 5.91 -40.57
N ASP A 39 -10.97 4.79 -41.01
CA ASP A 39 -12.45 4.60 -41.05
C ASP A 39 -13.04 3.79 -39.88
N GLY A 40 -12.23 3.44 -38.89
CA GLY A 40 -12.69 2.63 -37.76
C GLY A 40 -11.59 2.27 -36.77
N TYR A 41 -11.62 1.03 -36.30
CA TYR A 41 -10.67 0.53 -35.33
C TYR A 41 -10.21 -0.87 -35.68
N LEU A 42 -8.95 -1.15 -35.42
CA LEU A 42 -8.46 -2.51 -35.34
C LEU A 42 -8.45 -2.92 -33.88
N VAL A 43 -8.98 -4.11 -33.60
CA VAL A 43 -8.98 -4.69 -32.26
C VAL A 43 -8.35 -6.07 -32.23
N ALA A 44 -7.78 -6.42 -31.07
CA ALA A 44 -7.22 -7.73 -30.78
C ALA A 44 -7.67 -8.16 -29.39
N TYR A 45 -8.11 -9.40 -29.22
CA TYR A 45 -8.71 -9.86 -27.97
C TYR A 45 -8.38 -11.32 -27.70
N ARG A 46 -8.49 -11.70 -26.42
CA ARG A 46 -8.33 -13.09 -26.00
C ARG A 46 -9.57 -13.89 -26.33
N PHE A 47 -9.36 -15.12 -26.75
CA PHE A 47 -10.41 -16.09 -27.04
C PHE A 47 -10.10 -17.39 -26.29
N VAL A 48 -11.02 -17.82 -25.42
CA VAL A 48 -10.92 -19.07 -24.66
C VAL A 48 -12.26 -19.80 -24.75
N SER A 49 -12.22 -21.01 -25.30
CA SER A 49 -13.40 -21.88 -25.43
C SER A 49 -13.35 -23.01 -24.40
N ALA A 50 -14.51 -23.35 -23.84
CA ALA A 50 -14.68 -24.51 -22.98
C ALA A 50 -14.33 -25.84 -23.67
N VAL A 51 -14.37 -25.90 -25.01
CA VAL A 51 -14.10 -27.13 -25.77
C VAL A 51 -12.68 -27.65 -25.51
N ASP A 52 -11.69 -26.75 -25.47
CA ASP A 52 -10.28 -27.16 -25.38
C ASP A 52 -9.43 -26.32 -24.42
N MET A 53 -10.01 -25.27 -23.82
CA MET A 53 -9.35 -24.38 -22.85
C MET A 53 -8.05 -23.72 -23.35
N LYS A 54 -7.77 -23.76 -24.66
CA LYS A 54 -6.61 -23.10 -25.23
C LYS A 54 -6.85 -21.59 -25.27
N ARG A 55 -5.79 -20.83 -24.99
CA ARG A 55 -5.83 -19.36 -24.92
C ARG A 55 -5.27 -18.81 -26.21
N ARG A 56 -6.15 -18.23 -27.03
CA ARG A 56 -5.84 -17.71 -28.37
C ARG A 56 -5.99 -16.20 -28.41
N ILE A 57 -5.46 -15.59 -29.47
CA ILE A 57 -5.75 -14.21 -29.87
C ILE A 57 -6.50 -14.24 -31.19
N ALA A 58 -7.59 -13.47 -31.27
CA ALA A 58 -8.24 -13.10 -32.51
C ALA A 58 -8.14 -11.59 -32.73
N THR A 59 -8.30 -11.17 -33.98
CA THR A 59 -8.34 -9.77 -34.40
C THR A 59 -9.60 -9.51 -35.21
N CYS A 60 -10.14 -8.30 -35.18
CA CYS A 60 -11.23 -7.89 -36.07
C CYS A 60 -11.22 -6.37 -36.31
N LEU A 61 -12.03 -5.92 -37.27
CA LEU A 61 -12.25 -4.50 -37.52
C LEU A 61 -13.58 -4.07 -36.90
N LEU A 62 -13.58 -2.90 -36.26
CA LEU A 62 -14.80 -2.20 -35.84
C LEU A 62 -15.02 -0.97 -36.72
N ASP A 63 -16.27 -0.68 -37.05
CA ASP A 63 -16.63 0.58 -37.73
C ASP A 63 -16.54 1.79 -36.78
N GLY A 64 -16.76 3.00 -37.31
CA GLY A 64 -16.77 4.23 -36.51
C GLY A 64 -17.83 4.29 -35.39
N ASN A 65 -18.81 3.37 -35.39
CA ASN A 65 -19.84 3.21 -34.35
C ASN A 65 -19.55 2.01 -33.42
N PHE A 66 -18.33 1.46 -33.49
CA PHE A 66 -17.88 0.31 -32.71
C PHE A 66 -18.69 -0.97 -32.95
N LYS A 67 -19.25 -1.16 -34.15
CA LYS A 67 -19.84 -2.44 -34.55
C LYS A 67 -18.80 -3.28 -35.27
N VAL A 68 -18.83 -4.60 -35.06
CA VAL A 68 -17.94 -5.52 -35.77
C VAL A 68 -18.25 -5.46 -37.26
N VAL A 69 -17.22 -5.22 -38.08
CA VAL A 69 -17.33 -5.28 -39.54
C VAL A 69 -17.53 -6.75 -39.95
N PRO A 70 -18.63 -7.11 -40.64
CA PRO A 70 -18.93 -8.50 -40.98
C PRO A 70 -17.78 -9.21 -41.70
N GLY A 71 -17.43 -10.42 -41.26
CA GLY A 71 -16.35 -11.24 -41.84
C GLY A 71 -14.91 -10.76 -41.55
N SER A 72 -14.75 -9.68 -40.77
CA SER A 72 -13.44 -9.15 -40.41
C SER A 72 -12.73 -9.92 -39.29
N ALA A 73 -13.46 -10.70 -38.48
CA ALA A 73 -12.86 -11.48 -37.39
C ALA A 73 -11.94 -12.58 -37.94
N LYS A 74 -10.66 -12.58 -37.53
CA LYS A 74 -9.62 -13.49 -37.99
C LYS A 74 -8.99 -14.29 -36.84
N PRO A 75 -8.64 -15.56 -37.08
CA PRO A 75 -8.00 -16.43 -36.09
C PRO A 75 -6.50 -16.12 -35.98
N PHE A 76 -6.14 -14.93 -35.50
CA PHE A 76 -4.77 -14.40 -35.53
C PHE A 76 -3.69 -15.40 -35.07
N SER A 77 -3.93 -16.13 -33.97
CA SER A 77 -2.99 -17.13 -33.46
C SER A 77 -2.67 -18.28 -34.43
N ASP A 78 -3.58 -18.63 -35.35
CA ASP A 78 -3.36 -19.72 -36.32
C ASP A 78 -2.41 -19.30 -37.45
N HIS A 79 -2.16 -18.00 -37.61
CA HIS A 79 -1.28 -17.42 -38.62
C HIS A 79 0.10 -17.01 -38.06
N LEU A 80 0.35 -17.25 -36.77
CA LEU A 80 1.61 -16.88 -36.14
C LEU A 80 2.74 -17.84 -36.51
N THR A 81 3.87 -17.27 -36.89
CA THR A 81 5.17 -17.93 -36.91
C THR A 81 6.13 -17.17 -36.00
N PHE A 82 7.20 -17.81 -35.53
CA PHE A 82 8.21 -17.18 -34.67
C PHE A 82 9.53 -17.08 -35.42
N ALA A 83 10.21 -15.95 -35.27
CA ALA A 83 11.52 -15.72 -35.89
C ALA A 83 12.61 -16.58 -35.23
N SER A 84 12.54 -16.79 -33.91
CA SER A 84 13.46 -17.65 -33.17
C SER A 84 12.98 -19.10 -33.11
N THR A 85 13.92 -20.04 -33.11
CA THR A 85 13.64 -21.45 -32.79
C THR A 85 13.63 -21.72 -31.29
N GLN A 86 14.14 -20.79 -30.46
CA GLN A 86 14.21 -20.88 -29.00
C GLN A 86 12.93 -20.35 -28.35
N VAL A 87 11.78 -20.90 -28.76
CA VAL A 87 10.47 -20.53 -28.23
C VAL A 87 9.96 -21.65 -27.34
N SER A 88 9.59 -21.31 -26.09
CA SER A 88 9.06 -22.31 -25.15
C SER A 88 7.77 -22.96 -25.66
N GLU A 89 7.51 -24.21 -25.27
CA GLU A 89 6.28 -24.93 -25.67
C GLU A 89 5.00 -24.19 -25.24
N GLN A 90 5.04 -23.50 -24.10
CA GLN A 90 3.93 -22.67 -23.63
C GLN A 90 3.67 -21.49 -24.57
N SER A 91 4.71 -20.83 -25.09
CA SER A 91 4.58 -19.71 -26.03
C SER A 91 3.88 -20.07 -27.34
N LYS A 92 3.86 -21.36 -27.72
CA LYS A 92 3.20 -21.84 -28.94
C LYS A 92 1.68 -21.98 -28.79
N HIS A 93 1.15 -22.03 -27.56
CA HIS A 93 -0.25 -22.40 -27.32
C HIS A 93 -0.96 -21.54 -26.26
N TRP A 94 -0.23 -20.66 -25.55
CA TRP A 94 -0.76 -19.80 -24.51
C TRP A 94 -0.54 -18.33 -24.87
N PHE A 95 -1.55 -17.71 -25.46
CA PHE A 95 -1.50 -16.30 -25.85
C PHE A 95 -2.29 -15.44 -24.86
N ALA A 96 -1.62 -14.49 -24.19
CA ALA A 96 -2.22 -13.67 -23.16
C ALA A 96 -2.03 -12.16 -23.40
N ASP A 97 -3.10 -11.44 -23.09
CA ASP A 97 -3.20 -9.98 -22.95
C ASP A 97 -2.59 -9.22 -24.14
N PRO A 98 -3.21 -9.35 -25.34
CA PRO A 98 -2.77 -8.61 -26.52
C PRO A 98 -2.77 -7.10 -26.24
N ARG A 99 -1.82 -6.38 -26.84
CA ARG A 99 -1.80 -4.92 -26.98
C ARG A 99 -1.51 -4.54 -28.40
N LEU A 100 -2.23 -3.55 -28.90
CA LEU A 100 -1.99 -2.95 -30.20
C LEU A 100 -1.25 -1.63 -30.01
N PHE A 101 -0.29 -1.37 -30.89
CA PHE A 101 0.48 -0.14 -30.92
C PHE A 101 0.59 0.38 -32.35
N GLU A 102 0.46 1.69 -32.50
CA GLU A 102 0.95 2.41 -33.69
C GLU A 102 2.33 2.99 -33.38
N LEU A 103 3.34 2.57 -34.13
CA LEU A 103 4.74 3.00 -33.95
C LEU A 103 5.34 3.30 -35.33
N LYS A 104 5.88 4.51 -35.54
CA LYS A 104 6.47 4.95 -36.82
C LYS A 104 5.54 4.73 -38.03
N GLY A 105 4.23 4.93 -37.83
CA GLY A 105 3.20 4.75 -38.86
C GLY A 105 2.85 3.29 -39.18
N GLU A 106 3.34 2.34 -38.40
CA GLU A 106 3.12 0.91 -38.59
C GLU A 106 2.41 0.29 -37.38
N LEU A 107 1.65 -0.79 -37.62
CA LEU A 107 0.87 -1.46 -36.59
C LEU A 107 1.61 -2.66 -36.02
N TYR A 108 1.67 -2.72 -34.69
CA TYR A 108 2.32 -3.79 -33.94
C TYR A 108 1.38 -4.39 -32.90
N LEU A 109 1.45 -5.72 -32.76
CA LEU A 109 0.76 -6.45 -31.69
C LEU A 109 1.81 -7.04 -30.75
N VAL A 110 1.62 -6.82 -29.45
CA VAL A 110 2.42 -7.44 -28.40
C VAL A 110 1.55 -8.35 -27.54
N TRP A 111 2.07 -9.51 -27.14
CA TRP A 111 1.43 -10.41 -26.18
C TRP A 111 2.47 -11.10 -25.30
N ASN A 112 2.00 -11.84 -24.29
CA ASN A 112 2.85 -12.65 -23.41
C ASN A 112 2.36 -14.11 -23.34
N ASN A 113 3.25 -15.01 -22.92
CA ASN A 113 2.92 -16.43 -22.75
C ASN A 113 2.36 -16.80 -21.36
N GLY A 114 1.94 -15.82 -20.54
CA GLY A 114 1.33 -16.07 -19.23
C GLY A 114 2.33 -16.21 -18.09
N HIS A 115 1.95 -16.95 -17.05
CA HIS A 115 2.85 -17.33 -15.96
C HIS A 115 3.43 -18.71 -16.24
N THR A 116 4.70 -18.90 -15.92
CA THR A 116 5.49 -20.12 -16.13
C THR A 116 6.03 -20.59 -14.77
N GLU A 117 6.03 -21.91 -14.53
CA GLU A 117 6.47 -22.48 -13.23
C GLU A 117 7.99 -22.55 -13.11
N ASP A 118 8.71 -22.93 -14.17
CA ASP A 118 10.16 -23.14 -14.09
C ASP A 118 10.96 -22.07 -14.83
N ASP A 119 10.42 -21.55 -15.94
CA ASP A 119 11.10 -20.57 -16.79
C ASP A 119 10.65 -19.13 -16.56
N PHE A 120 11.35 -18.19 -17.19
CA PHE A 120 10.86 -16.82 -17.37
C PHE A 120 9.80 -16.78 -18.46
N ASN A 121 8.78 -15.96 -18.27
CA ASN A 121 7.78 -15.78 -19.32
C ASN A 121 8.36 -15.01 -20.52
N GLN A 122 7.84 -15.25 -21.72
CA GLN A 122 8.25 -14.58 -22.95
C GLN A 122 7.19 -13.57 -23.38
N GLN A 123 7.63 -12.47 -23.99
CA GLN A 123 6.77 -11.47 -24.62
C GLN A 123 7.19 -11.32 -26.08
N PHE A 124 6.23 -11.24 -26.98
CA PHE A 124 6.50 -11.17 -28.41
C PHE A 124 5.89 -9.92 -29.01
N ILE A 125 6.51 -9.43 -30.07
CA ILE A 125 6.02 -8.35 -30.92
C ILE A 125 5.98 -8.83 -32.36
N VAL A 126 4.94 -8.40 -33.10
CA VAL A 126 4.83 -8.68 -34.52
C VAL A 126 4.15 -7.53 -35.25
N LYS A 127 4.63 -7.24 -36.47
CA LYS A 127 3.98 -6.29 -37.38
C LYS A 127 2.73 -6.92 -38.00
N LEU A 128 1.69 -6.13 -38.23
CA LEU A 128 0.42 -6.60 -38.79
C LEU A 128 -0.17 -5.65 -39.85
N SER A 129 -1.04 -6.21 -40.70
CA SER A 129 -1.79 -5.45 -41.69
C SER A 129 -3.01 -4.79 -41.06
N GLY A 130 -3.21 -3.48 -41.31
CA GLY A 130 -4.43 -2.78 -40.95
C GLY A 130 -5.67 -3.24 -41.73
N GLU A 131 -5.49 -3.83 -42.92
CA GLU A 131 -6.59 -4.31 -43.77
C GLU A 131 -6.98 -5.76 -43.44
N SER A 132 -6.00 -6.68 -43.42
CA SER A 132 -6.28 -8.10 -43.19
C SER A 132 -6.35 -8.47 -41.71
N ALA A 133 -5.88 -7.59 -40.81
CA ALA A 133 -5.76 -7.82 -39.38
C ALA A 133 -4.87 -9.02 -39.01
N LEU A 134 -3.98 -9.46 -39.90
CA LEU A 134 -3.09 -10.62 -39.72
C LEU A 134 -1.61 -10.22 -39.65
N PRO A 135 -0.74 -11.09 -39.07
CA PRO A 135 0.70 -10.87 -39.04
C PRO A 135 1.29 -10.70 -40.45
N LEU A 136 2.25 -9.78 -40.59
CA LEU A 136 3.00 -9.54 -41.83
C LEU A 136 4.38 -10.20 -41.82
N GLU A 137 4.87 -10.59 -40.64
CA GLU A 137 6.20 -11.14 -40.43
C GLU A 137 6.19 -12.16 -39.27
N PRO A 138 7.24 -12.98 -39.13
CA PRO A 138 7.42 -13.82 -37.94
C PRO A 138 7.58 -12.97 -36.67
N ALA A 139 7.00 -13.43 -35.57
CA ALA A 139 7.06 -12.76 -34.28
C ALA A 139 8.47 -12.80 -33.67
N ARG A 140 8.90 -11.67 -33.12
CA ARG A 140 10.20 -11.51 -32.44
C ARG A 140 10.00 -11.37 -30.93
N GLU A 141 10.94 -11.87 -30.14
CA GLU A 141 10.88 -11.74 -28.68
C GLU A 141 11.30 -10.33 -28.23
N LEU A 142 10.55 -9.72 -27.31
CA LEU A 142 10.96 -8.51 -26.60
C LEU A 142 11.90 -8.88 -25.45
N VAL A 143 13.17 -8.50 -25.53
CA VAL A 143 14.21 -8.92 -24.58
C VAL A 143 14.76 -7.73 -23.78
N LEU A 144 14.57 -7.75 -22.46
CA LEU A 144 15.18 -6.79 -21.55
C LEU A 144 16.63 -7.18 -21.24
N ARG A 145 17.61 -6.32 -21.56
CA ARG A 145 19.03 -6.54 -21.23
C ARG A 145 19.40 -6.13 -19.80
N ALA A 146 18.64 -6.62 -18.83
CA ALA A 146 18.86 -6.36 -17.40
C ALA A 146 18.34 -7.52 -16.52
N ALA A 147 18.49 -7.40 -15.20
CA ALA A 147 17.86 -8.34 -14.27
C ALA A 147 16.33 -8.28 -14.44
N ARG A 148 15.77 -9.34 -15.01
CA ARG A 148 14.33 -9.45 -15.29
C ARG A 148 13.56 -10.11 -14.15
N ARG A 149 12.26 -9.81 -14.07
CA ARG A 149 11.35 -10.54 -13.17
C ARG A 149 10.99 -11.87 -13.82
N LYS A 150 10.67 -12.89 -13.02
CA LYS A 150 10.16 -14.18 -13.52
C LYS A 150 8.96 -14.02 -14.46
N THR A 151 8.12 -13.03 -14.15
CA THR A 151 6.95 -12.68 -14.95
C THR A 151 6.96 -11.19 -15.26
N GLU A 152 7.10 -10.86 -16.53
CA GLU A 152 7.06 -9.53 -17.13
C GLU A 152 5.90 -9.46 -18.10
N LYS A 153 5.02 -8.49 -17.88
CA LYS A 153 3.82 -8.31 -18.68
C LYS A 153 3.56 -6.83 -18.84
N ASN A 154 2.72 -6.48 -19.81
CA ASN A 154 2.10 -5.17 -19.91
C ASN A 154 3.09 -4.03 -20.20
N TRP A 155 4.11 -4.28 -21.01
CA TRP A 155 4.94 -3.18 -21.50
C TRP A 155 4.13 -2.32 -22.46
N ALA A 156 4.13 -1.01 -22.24
CA ALA A 156 3.36 -0.06 -23.03
C ALA A 156 4.32 0.74 -23.92
N LEU A 157 4.38 0.41 -25.20
CA LEU A 157 5.29 1.04 -26.17
C LEU A 157 4.73 2.39 -26.63
N PHE A 158 5.62 3.32 -26.91
CA PHE A 158 5.28 4.65 -27.44
C PHE A 158 6.44 5.23 -28.24
N GLU A 159 6.13 6.16 -29.13
CA GLU A 159 7.10 6.89 -29.93
C GLU A 159 7.35 8.29 -29.36
N SER A 160 8.62 8.69 -29.29
CA SER A 160 9.01 10.08 -29.01
C SER A 160 10.37 10.38 -29.63
N ASP A 161 10.49 11.54 -30.27
CA ASP A 161 11.71 12.03 -30.92
C ASP A 161 12.30 11.01 -31.93
N ASN A 162 11.42 10.41 -32.76
CA ASN A 162 11.72 9.35 -33.74
C ASN A 162 12.33 8.06 -33.15
N GLU A 163 12.34 7.92 -31.82
CA GLU A 163 12.74 6.70 -31.12
C GLU A 163 11.55 6.02 -30.47
N ILE A 164 11.71 4.72 -30.21
CA ILE A 164 10.69 3.89 -29.59
C ILE A 164 11.10 3.61 -28.16
N TRP A 165 10.14 3.80 -27.28
CA TRP A 165 10.29 3.67 -25.85
C TRP A 165 9.24 2.71 -25.32
N ALA A 166 9.46 2.17 -24.13
CA ALA A 166 8.44 1.40 -23.42
C ALA A 166 8.35 1.80 -21.97
N VAL A 167 7.12 1.96 -21.47
CA VAL A 167 6.86 1.97 -20.04
C VAL A 167 6.91 0.51 -19.54
N TYR A 168 8.00 0.16 -18.87
CA TYR A 168 8.18 -1.15 -18.24
C TYR A 168 7.41 -1.26 -16.92
N SER A 169 7.38 -0.17 -16.17
CA SER A 169 6.69 -0.07 -14.88
C SER A 169 6.15 1.33 -14.71
N ALA A 170 4.91 1.45 -14.23
CA ALA A 170 4.29 2.75 -13.94
C ALA A 170 4.77 3.31 -12.58
N ASN A 171 4.98 2.46 -11.57
CA ASN A 171 5.40 2.87 -10.22
C ASN A 171 6.42 1.88 -9.60
N PRO A 172 7.70 2.25 -9.43
CA PRO A 172 8.33 3.46 -9.96
C PRO A 172 8.23 3.50 -11.49
N HIS A 173 8.31 4.70 -12.08
CA HIS A 173 8.22 4.87 -13.53
C HIS A 173 9.55 4.46 -14.16
N ILE A 174 9.56 3.31 -14.84
CA ILE A 174 10.75 2.74 -15.50
C ILE A 174 10.52 2.79 -17.00
N ILE A 175 11.41 3.50 -17.69
CA ILE A 175 11.38 3.65 -19.15
C ILE A 175 12.50 2.81 -19.77
N LEU A 176 12.13 2.06 -20.80
CA LEU A 176 13.07 1.36 -21.66
C LEU A 176 13.25 2.12 -22.97
N LYS A 177 14.48 2.12 -23.49
CA LYS A 177 14.74 2.35 -24.92
C LYS A 177 14.53 1.03 -25.65
N VAL A 178 13.82 1.05 -26.78
CA VAL A 178 13.46 -0.13 -27.58
C VAL A 178 14.08 0.00 -28.96
N ASP A 179 14.86 -1.01 -29.36
CA ASP A 179 15.48 -1.07 -30.67
C ASP A 179 14.76 -2.12 -31.54
N LEU A 180 13.82 -1.67 -32.37
CA LEU A 180 13.09 -2.55 -33.29
C LEU A 180 13.98 -3.15 -34.39
N ASP A 181 15.17 -2.61 -34.62
CA ASP A 181 16.08 -3.03 -35.69
C ASP A 181 17.26 -3.86 -35.13
N SER A 182 17.23 -4.21 -33.84
CA SER A 182 18.36 -4.82 -33.15
C SER A 182 18.76 -6.20 -33.66
N SER A 183 17.79 -7.00 -34.11
CA SER A 183 17.99 -8.38 -34.57
C SER A 183 16.78 -8.88 -35.38
N GLU A 184 17.02 -9.89 -36.22
CA GLU A 184 15.97 -10.61 -36.96
C GLU A 184 15.08 -11.47 -36.05
N THR A 185 15.58 -11.88 -34.88
CA THR A 185 14.85 -12.79 -33.97
C THR A 185 14.36 -12.12 -32.68
N GLU A 186 14.97 -11.01 -32.30
CA GLU A 186 14.78 -10.35 -31.01
C GLU A 186 14.71 -8.83 -31.17
N VAL A 187 13.94 -8.19 -30.29
CA VAL A 187 13.87 -6.74 -30.12
C VAL A 187 14.46 -6.41 -28.76
N LEU A 188 15.65 -5.81 -28.77
CA LEU A 188 16.42 -5.53 -27.57
C LEU A 188 15.92 -4.25 -26.89
N CYS A 189 15.75 -4.33 -25.57
CA CYS A 189 15.25 -3.24 -24.73
C CYS A 189 16.22 -2.98 -23.57
N ASP A 190 16.53 -1.72 -23.30
CA ASP A 190 17.44 -1.30 -22.23
C ASP A 190 16.75 -0.36 -21.25
N ILE A 191 17.01 -0.53 -19.95
CA ILE A 191 16.57 0.45 -18.95
C ILE A 191 17.32 1.76 -19.18
N ASP A 192 16.59 2.82 -19.50
CA ASP A 192 17.17 4.14 -19.71
C ASP A 192 17.00 5.03 -18.47
N ASN A 193 15.78 5.09 -17.91
CA ASN A 193 15.49 5.92 -16.74
C ASN A 193 14.63 5.22 -15.71
N LEU A 194 14.88 5.56 -14.44
CA LEU A 194 14.06 5.20 -13.30
C LEU A 194 13.66 6.47 -12.53
N ILE A 195 12.35 6.71 -12.45
CA ILE A 195 11.78 7.90 -11.84
C ILE A 195 10.84 7.46 -10.72
N SER A 196 11.19 7.82 -9.49
CA SER A 196 10.32 7.58 -8.34
C SER A 196 9.30 8.71 -8.22
N TRP A 197 8.07 8.34 -7.91
CA TRP A 197 6.99 9.28 -7.64
C TRP A 197 6.01 8.65 -6.65
N LYS A 198 5.27 9.51 -5.97
CA LYS A 198 4.28 9.08 -4.98
C LYS A 198 2.88 9.23 -5.56
N SER A 199 2.26 8.11 -5.87
CA SER A 199 0.89 8.04 -6.36
C SER A 199 -0.10 7.97 -5.20
N LYS A 200 -1.06 8.90 -5.16
CA LYS A 200 -2.21 8.87 -4.24
C LYS A 200 -3.15 7.72 -4.58
N TYR A 201 -3.33 7.42 -5.86
CA TYR A 201 -4.10 6.28 -6.32
C TYR A 201 -3.57 4.98 -5.71
N SER A 202 -2.25 4.75 -5.82
CA SER A 202 -1.64 3.51 -5.33
C SER A 202 -1.59 3.37 -3.81
N GLU A 203 -1.84 4.44 -3.05
CA GLU A 203 -2.02 4.35 -1.59
C GLU A 203 -3.30 3.59 -1.21
N ILE A 204 -4.31 3.58 -2.09
CA ILE A 204 -5.63 3.00 -1.81
C ILE A 204 -5.90 1.79 -2.71
N PHE A 205 -5.68 1.94 -4.02
CA PHE A 205 -6.09 1.00 -5.06
C PHE A 205 -4.94 0.14 -5.59
N GLY A 206 -3.82 0.04 -4.86
CA GLY A 206 -2.68 -0.78 -5.25
C GLY A 206 -1.83 -0.18 -6.38
N PHE A 207 -0.67 -0.79 -6.63
CA PHE A 207 0.28 -0.27 -7.62
C PHE A 207 -0.27 -0.36 -9.04
N MET A 208 -0.12 0.73 -9.80
CA MET A 208 -0.41 0.76 -11.23
C MET A 208 0.52 -0.20 -12.00
N ARG A 209 -0.05 -0.92 -12.95
CA ARG A 209 0.57 -1.91 -13.83
C ARG A 209 0.15 -1.60 -15.25
N GLY A 210 1.00 -1.83 -16.24
CA GLY A 210 0.72 -1.41 -17.62
C GLY A 210 -0.63 -1.89 -18.15
N GLY A 211 -1.17 -1.18 -19.14
CA GLY A 211 -2.48 -1.43 -19.74
C GLY A 211 -2.42 -1.24 -21.25
N ALA A 212 -3.02 -0.13 -21.71
CA ALA A 212 -3.09 0.26 -23.12
C ALA A 212 -1.84 1.03 -23.59
N GLN A 213 -1.79 1.36 -24.88
CA GLN A 213 -0.80 2.28 -25.44
C GLN A 213 -0.88 3.66 -24.76
N PRO A 214 0.25 4.30 -24.42
CA PRO A 214 0.26 5.70 -24.02
C PRO A 214 -0.08 6.58 -25.23
N ILE A 215 -1.13 7.40 -25.12
CA ILE A 215 -1.61 8.25 -26.21
C ILE A 215 -1.17 9.69 -25.98
N ARG A 216 -0.65 10.32 -27.03
CA ARG A 216 -0.23 11.72 -27.00
C ARG A 216 -1.41 12.62 -26.63
N TYR A 217 -1.20 13.48 -25.65
CA TYR A 217 -2.19 14.46 -25.22
C TYR A 217 -1.48 15.72 -24.72
N LYS A 218 -1.64 16.82 -25.46
CA LYS A 218 -0.94 18.09 -25.19
C LYS A 218 0.59 17.86 -25.14
N ASP A 219 1.25 18.33 -24.08
CA ASP A 219 2.69 18.18 -23.84
C ASP A 219 3.07 16.87 -23.13
N GLY A 220 2.15 15.91 -23.07
CA GLY A 220 2.31 14.66 -22.34
C GLY A 220 1.74 13.45 -23.08
N PHE A 221 1.75 12.33 -22.37
CA PHE A 221 1.07 11.10 -22.73
C PHE A 221 0.07 10.75 -21.63
N LEU A 222 -1.17 10.47 -22.02
CA LEU A 222 -2.15 9.81 -21.15
C LEU A 222 -1.97 8.30 -21.28
N ASN A 223 -1.90 7.60 -20.15
CA ASN A 223 -1.74 6.16 -20.13
C ASN A 223 -2.82 5.52 -19.26
N VAL A 224 -3.70 4.74 -19.91
CA VAL A 224 -4.73 3.94 -19.24
C VAL A 224 -4.10 2.62 -18.83
N VAL A 225 -4.10 2.39 -17.53
CA VAL A 225 -3.44 1.27 -16.86
C VAL A 225 -4.44 0.57 -15.94
N HIS A 226 -4.01 -0.47 -15.25
CA HIS A 226 -4.82 -1.09 -14.19
C HIS A 226 -4.01 -1.23 -12.91
N SER A 227 -4.70 -1.53 -11.82
CA SER A 227 -4.07 -2.02 -10.60
C SER A 227 -4.79 -3.25 -10.10
N ARG A 228 -4.17 -3.90 -9.11
CA ARG A 228 -4.68 -5.10 -8.46
C ARG A 228 -4.57 -4.91 -6.96
N TYR A 229 -5.63 -5.23 -6.22
CA TYR A 229 -5.59 -5.28 -4.76
C TYR A 229 -6.43 -6.43 -4.19
N ASN A 230 -6.09 -6.84 -2.97
CA ASN A 230 -6.84 -7.87 -2.26
C ASN A 230 -7.99 -7.23 -1.47
N MET A 231 -9.11 -7.92 -1.36
CA MET A 231 -10.29 -7.63 -0.52
C MET A 231 -10.51 -8.79 0.46
N HIS A 232 -11.54 -8.72 1.29
CA HIS A 232 -11.88 -9.85 2.18
C HIS A 232 -12.34 -11.09 1.40
N ASP A 233 -13.05 -10.90 0.29
CA ASP A 233 -13.70 -11.98 -0.46
C ASP A 233 -12.94 -12.41 -1.72
N GLY A 234 -11.83 -11.74 -2.06
CA GLY A 234 -11.00 -12.10 -3.21
C GLY A 234 -10.15 -10.94 -3.70
N VAL A 235 -9.83 -10.95 -4.99
CA VAL A 235 -8.94 -9.96 -5.63
C VAL A 235 -9.71 -9.12 -6.63
N GLU A 236 -9.48 -7.81 -6.62
CA GLU A 236 -10.05 -6.88 -7.59
C GLU A 236 -8.98 -6.31 -8.52
N TYR A 237 -9.37 -6.14 -9.79
CA TYR A 237 -8.61 -5.37 -10.78
C TYR A 237 -9.43 -4.18 -11.21
N VAL A 238 -8.81 -3.00 -11.20
CA VAL A 238 -9.49 -1.73 -11.46
C VAL A 238 -8.69 -0.86 -12.43
N PRO A 239 -9.36 -0.06 -13.27
CA PRO A 239 -8.71 0.81 -14.24
C PRO A 239 -8.16 2.07 -13.55
N ALA A 240 -6.98 2.53 -13.96
CA ALA A 240 -6.36 3.75 -13.49
C ALA A 240 -5.83 4.59 -14.66
N LEU A 241 -5.66 5.89 -14.42
CA LEU A 241 -5.16 6.84 -15.42
C LEU A 241 -4.02 7.65 -14.81
N TYR A 242 -2.92 7.77 -15.54
CA TYR A 242 -1.88 8.74 -15.23
C TYR A 242 -1.32 9.40 -16.49
N GLU A 243 -0.73 10.56 -16.30
CA GLU A 243 -0.10 11.37 -17.34
C GLU A 243 1.41 11.40 -17.09
N PHE A 244 2.21 11.27 -18.15
CA PHE A 244 3.66 11.52 -18.07
C PHE A 244 4.13 12.46 -19.19
N SER A 245 5.25 13.12 -18.96
CA SER A 245 5.82 14.12 -19.86
C SER A 245 6.18 13.51 -21.20
N ALA A 246 5.87 14.22 -22.28
CA ALA A 246 6.41 13.90 -23.59
C ALA A 246 7.90 14.23 -23.71
N LYS A 247 8.38 15.18 -22.91
CA LYS A 247 9.80 15.52 -22.86
C LYS A 247 10.54 14.47 -22.05
N TYR A 248 11.65 14.01 -22.61
CA TYR A 248 12.66 13.22 -21.89
C TYR A 248 12.99 13.87 -20.52
N PRO A 249 13.08 13.12 -19.40
CA PRO A 249 13.10 11.66 -19.29
C PRO A 249 11.72 11.01 -19.07
N PHE A 250 10.63 11.63 -19.56
CA PHE A 250 9.26 11.09 -19.46
C PHE A 250 8.74 10.96 -18.03
N ALA A 251 8.96 12.00 -17.22
CA ALA A 251 8.53 12.01 -15.82
C ALA A 251 6.99 12.03 -15.68
N PRO A 252 6.40 11.28 -14.74
CA PRO A 252 4.98 11.41 -14.38
C PRO A 252 4.62 12.86 -14.00
N ILE A 253 3.49 13.34 -14.51
CA ILE A 253 3.01 14.74 -14.38
C ILE A 253 1.76 14.80 -13.50
N SER A 254 0.79 13.94 -13.75
CA SER A 254 -0.49 13.93 -13.04
C SER A 254 -1.10 12.53 -12.98
N GLU A 255 -2.07 12.33 -12.11
CA GLU A 255 -2.80 11.06 -11.97
C GLU A 255 -4.28 11.30 -11.64
N LEU A 256 -5.14 10.35 -12.00
CA LEU A 256 -6.45 10.24 -11.37
C LEU A 256 -6.28 9.54 -10.02
N ALA A 257 -6.70 10.17 -8.92
CA ALA A 257 -6.47 9.65 -7.57
C ALA A 257 -7.42 8.50 -7.17
N HIS A 258 -8.32 8.12 -8.07
CA HIS A 258 -9.31 7.05 -7.92
C HIS A 258 -9.48 6.30 -9.25
N PRO A 259 -10.17 5.14 -9.27
CA PRO A 259 -10.43 4.42 -10.50
C PRO A 259 -11.13 5.27 -11.57
N ILE A 260 -10.87 4.94 -12.84
CA ILE A 260 -11.56 5.56 -13.98
C ILE A 260 -13.04 5.16 -13.91
N ASP A 261 -13.93 6.14 -14.01
CA ASP A 261 -15.35 5.90 -14.24
C ASP A 261 -15.57 5.52 -15.70
N LEU A 262 -15.93 4.25 -15.94
CA LEU A 262 -16.21 3.70 -17.27
C LEU A 262 -17.70 3.76 -17.64
N GLY A 263 -18.53 4.41 -16.82
CA GLY A 263 -19.97 4.53 -17.06
C GLY A 263 -20.79 3.32 -16.59
N PHE A 264 -20.21 2.45 -15.75
CA PHE A 264 -20.90 1.32 -15.12
C PHE A 264 -20.28 0.99 -13.75
N ASP A 265 -21.08 0.42 -12.84
CA ASP A 265 -20.59 -0.07 -11.55
C ASP A 265 -20.22 -1.56 -11.66
N PRO A 266 -18.92 -1.92 -11.54
CA PRO A 266 -18.49 -3.31 -11.65
C PRO A 266 -18.98 -4.18 -10.49
N HIS A 267 -19.51 -3.63 -9.39
CA HIS A 267 -20.03 -4.41 -8.26
C HIS A 267 -21.53 -4.72 -8.37
N SER A 268 -22.17 -4.24 -9.43
CA SER A 268 -23.59 -4.53 -9.70
C SER A 268 -23.73 -5.74 -10.62
N ASP A 269 -24.95 -6.30 -10.68
CA ASP A 269 -25.20 -7.50 -11.47
C ASP A 269 -24.89 -7.23 -12.96
N ALA A 270 -24.00 -8.04 -13.51
CA ALA A 270 -23.48 -7.93 -14.87
C ALA A 270 -24.57 -7.81 -15.95
N SER A 271 -25.73 -8.45 -15.72
CA SER A 271 -26.88 -8.39 -16.62
C SER A 271 -27.45 -6.97 -16.78
N HIS A 272 -27.31 -6.11 -15.76
CA HIS A 272 -27.75 -4.71 -15.81
C HIS A 272 -26.93 -3.88 -16.81
N HIS A 273 -25.75 -4.37 -17.19
CA HIS A 273 -24.84 -3.72 -18.13
C HIS A 273 -24.81 -4.41 -19.49
N GLY A 274 -25.73 -5.34 -19.75
CA GLY A 274 -25.80 -6.07 -21.01
C GLY A 274 -24.73 -7.15 -21.16
N PHE A 275 -24.03 -7.52 -20.10
CA PHE A 275 -23.22 -8.73 -20.09
C PHE A 275 -24.14 -9.94 -19.88
N VAL A 276 -24.18 -10.83 -20.87
CA VAL A 276 -24.89 -12.11 -20.73
C VAL A 276 -24.08 -13.00 -19.80
N ASP A 277 -24.69 -13.53 -18.72
CA ASP A 277 -23.99 -14.35 -17.73
C ASP A 277 -23.36 -15.58 -18.40
N SER A 278 -22.05 -15.49 -18.65
CA SER A 278 -21.25 -16.56 -19.24
C SER A 278 -20.37 -17.26 -18.21
N ARG A 279 -20.59 -17.05 -16.90
CA ARG A 279 -19.75 -17.61 -15.83
C ARG A 279 -19.93 -19.11 -15.58
N ALA A 280 -20.27 -19.89 -16.61
CA ALA A 280 -20.20 -21.34 -16.50
C ALA A 280 -18.75 -21.83 -16.29
N ILE A 281 -17.74 -21.05 -16.72
CA ILE A 281 -16.31 -21.30 -16.45
C ILE A 281 -15.67 -20.04 -15.88
N ASP A 282 -15.48 -20.02 -14.58
CA ASP A 282 -14.67 -19.01 -13.92
C ASP A 282 -13.18 -19.30 -14.17
N LEU A 283 -12.57 -18.54 -15.09
CA LEU A 283 -11.15 -18.68 -15.41
C LEU A 283 -10.24 -18.24 -14.25
N ASN A 284 -10.77 -17.52 -13.26
CA ASN A 284 -10.01 -16.98 -12.14
C ASN A 284 -10.87 -16.88 -10.87
N PRO A 285 -11.16 -18.02 -10.20
CA PRO A 285 -12.06 -18.08 -9.05
C PRO A 285 -11.55 -17.38 -7.79
N THR A 286 -10.33 -16.81 -7.85
CA THR A 286 -9.75 -16.02 -6.76
C THR A 286 -10.10 -14.52 -6.88
N THR A 287 -10.70 -14.11 -7.99
CA THR A 287 -11.10 -12.73 -8.23
C THR A 287 -12.56 -12.50 -7.87
N THR A 288 -12.86 -11.33 -7.30
CA THR A 288 -14.24 -10.89 -7.09
C THR A 288 -14.74 -10.12 -8.31
N TRP A 289 -13.95 -9.13 -8.76
CA TRP A 289 -14.27 -8.30 -9.92
C TRP A 289 -13.01 -7.92 -10.70
N VAL A 290 -13.06 -8.06 -12.03
CA VAL A 290 -11.94 -7.73 -12.91
C VAL A 290 -12.39 -6.72 -13.95
N VAL A 291 -11.81 -5.52 -13.92
CA VAL A 291 -11.88 -4.54 -15.00
C VAL A 291 -10.47 -4.29 -15.49
N TYR A 292 -10.17 -4.75 -16.71
CA TYR A 292 -8.82 -4.83 -17.24
C TYR A 292 -8.71 -4.08 -18.58
N PRO A 293 -8.39 -2.77 -18.57
CA PRO A 293 -8.23 -1.99 -19.80
C PRO A 293 -6.98 -2.41 -20.59
N THR A 294 -7.15 -2.59 -21.89
CA THR A 294 -6.06 -2.96 -22.83
C THR A 294 -6.03 -2.12 -24.11
N GLY A 295 -7.10 -1.37 -24.41
CA GLY A 295 -7.12 -0.42 -25.54
C GLY A 295 -7.44 1.00 -25.10
N PHE A 296 -6.78 1.96 -25.75
CA PHE A 296 -7.01 3.39 -25.52
C PHE A 296 -6.69 4.16 -26.80
N ALA A 297 -7.60 5.02 -27.25
CA ALA A 297 -7.40 5.87 -28.41
C ALA A 297 -8.10 7.22 -28.24
N LEU A 298 -7.62 8.22 -28.97
CA LEU A 298 -8.26 9.52 -29.10
C LEU A 298 -8.67 9.76 -30.56
N ARG A 299 -9.88 10.25 -30.79
CA ARG A 299 -10.35 10.78 -32.08
C ARG A 299 -10.96 12.16 -31.86
N GLY A 300 -10.23 13.20 -32.25
CA GLY A 300 -10.62 14.57 -31.92
C GLY A 300 -10.66 14.80 -30.41
N ASP A 301 -11.82 15.18 -29.87
CA ASP A 301 -12.04 15.39 -28.43
C ASP A 301 -12.57 14.14 -27.71
N GLN A 302 -12.83 13.04 -28.43
CA GLN A 302 -13.38 11.82 -27.89
C GLN A 302 -12.27 10.84 -27.51
N TYR A 303 -12.38 10.24 -26.32
CA TYR A 303 -11.63 9.06 -25.95
C TYR A 303 -12.43 7.79 -26.18
N VAL A 304 -11.70 6.70 -26.41
CA VAL A 304 -12.21 5.33 -26.42
C VAL A 304 -11.32 4.50 -25.50
N ILE A 305 -11.91 3.80 -24.54
CA ILE A 305 -11.25 2.81 -23.69
C ILE A 305 -11.92 1.47 -23.92
N THR A 306 -11.12 0.43 -24.16
CA THR A 306 -11.58 -0.96 -24.28
C THR A 306 -10.84 -1.86 -23.31
N GLY A 307 -11.47 -2.97 -22.94
CA GLY A 307 -10.86 -3.91 -21.99
C GLY A 307 -11.68 -5.16 -21.76
N GLY A 308 -11.24 -5.95 -20.78
CA GLY A 308 -11.92 -7.13 -20.29
C GLY A 308 -12.73 -6.87 -19.01
N TYR A 309 -13.87 -7.54 -18.89
CA TYR A 309 -14.65 -7.64 -17.67
C TYR A 309 -14.73 -9.11 -17.21
N ASN A 310 -14.38 -9.38 -15.96
CA ASN A 310 -14.40 -10.70 -15.30
C ASN A 310 -13.74 -11.83 -16.10
N ASP A 311 -12.68 -11.51 -16.86
CA ASP A 311 -11.98 -12.43 -17.76
C ASP A 311 -12.91 -13.17 -18.75
N SER A 312 -14.09 -12.60 -19.07
CA SER A 312 -15.11 -13.26 -19.87
C SER A 312 -15.70 -12.41 -21.00
N HIS A 313 -15.75 -11.08 -20.82
CA HIS A 313 -16.38 -10.16 -21.77
C HIS A 313 -15.48 -9.01 -22.17
N CYS A 314 -15.78 -8.42 -23.35
CA CYS A 314 -15.21 -7.17 -23.81
C CYS A 314 -16.16 -6.00 -23.54
N PHE A 315 -15.61 -4.83 -23.25
CA PHE A 315 -16.37 -3.58 -23.15
C PHE A 315 -15.73 -2.46 -23.95
N ILE A 316 -16.54 -1.44 -24.26
CA ILE A 316 -16.12 -0.15 -24.78
C ILE A 316 -16.70 0.95 -23.88
N ALA A 317 -15.87 1.91 -23.49
CA ALA A 317 -16.27 3.14 -22.83
C ALA A 317 -15.79 4.35 -23.63
N THR A 318 -16.68 5.34 -23.83
CA THR A 318 -16.37 6.56 -24.59
C THR A 318 -16.81 7.81 -23.85
N GLY A 319 -16.16 8.92 -24.13
CA GLY A 319 -16.48 10.21 -23.56
C GLY A 319 -15.51 11.29 -24.02
N LYS A 320 -15.57 12.48 -23.41
CA LYS A 320 -14.70 13.60 -23.75
C LYS A 320 -13.36 13.51 -23.00
N VAL A 321 -12.25 13.64 -23.73
CA VAL A 321 -10.88 13.56 -23.15
C VAL A 321 -10.63 14.64 -22.09
N GLU A 322 -11.21 15.83 -22.26
CA GLU A 322 -11.08 16.91 -21.28
C GLU A 322 -11.71 16.53 -19.94
N GLU A 323 -12.86 15.87 -19.97
CA GLU A 323 -13.57 15.44 -18.77
C GLU A 323 -12.90 14.24 -18.09
N LEU A 324 -12.20 13.40 -18.86
CA LEU A 324 -11.33 12.34 -18.35
C LEU A 324 -10.09 12.91 -17.64
N ALA A 325 -9.47 13.95 -18.20
CA ALA A 325 -8.21 14.53 -17.70
C ALA A 325 -8.38 15.61 -16.62
N LYS A 326 -9.50 16.33 -16.62
CA LYS A 326 -9.80 17.45 -15.69
C LYS A 326 -9.71 17.09 -14.19
N PRO A 327 -10.19 15.93 -13.70
CA PRO A 327 -10.07 15.57 -12.29
C PRO A 327 -8.66 15.12 -11.87
N MET A 328 -7.70 15.00 -12.80
CA MET A 328 -6.35 14.56 -12.48
C MET A 328 -5.61 15.57 -11.60
N VAL A 329 -4.84 15.05 -10.64
CA VAL A 329 -4.05 15.84 -9.70
C VAL A 329 -2.57 15.76 -10.05
N LYS A 330 -1.85 16.89 -9.96
CA LYS A 330 -0.41 16.93 -10.22
C LYS A 330 0.37 16.07 -9.23
N VAL A 331 1.43 15.44 -9.73
CA VAL A 331 2.35 14.61 -8.93
C VAL A 331 3.77 15.14 -8.98
N LYS A 332 4.57 14.77 -7.99
CA LYS A 332 5.99 15.13 -7.93
C LYS A 332 6.84 13.90 -8.21
N ALA A 333 7.58 13.96 -9.30
CA ALA A 333 8.52 12.93 -9.74
C ALA A 333 9.96 13.31 -9.41
N THR A 334 10.82 12.32 -9.14
CA THR A 334 12.26 12.50 -8.89
C THR A 334 13.04 11.45 -9.65
N LEU A 335 13.89 11.90 -10.58
CA LEU A 335 14.83 11.05 -11.32
C LEU A 335 15.89 10.49 -10.37
N GLN A 336 16.14 9.18 -10.43
CA GLN A 336 17.14 8.51 -9.59
C GLN A 336 18.55 8.56 -10.20
N PRO A 337 19.63 8.61 -9.41
CA PRO A 337 21.01 8.61 -9.91
C PRO A 337 21.41 7.31 -10.62
N LYS A 338 22.32 7.38 -11.61
CA LYS A 338 22.92 6.20 -12.26
C LYS A 338 23.90 5.48 -11.32
N ILE A 339 23.80 4.16 -11.16
CA ILE A 339 24.58 3.32 -10.22
C ILE A 339 25.85 2.76 -10.90
N LYS A 340 26.99 2.68 -10.18
CA LYS A 340 28.23 1.96 -10.61
C LYS A 340 28.40 0.61 -9.89
N PRO A 341 29.11 -0.40 -10.46
CA PRO A 341 29.13 -1.79 -9.98
C PRO A 341 30.05 -2.10 -8.75
N VAL A 342 29.90 -3.32 -8.22
CA VAL A 342 30.65 -3.96 -7.11
C VAL A 342 32.16 -4.03 -7.36
N GLY A 343 33.00 -3.90 -6.31
CA GLY A 343 34.42 -4.31 -6.33
C GLY A 343 35.43 -3.20 -6.65
N SER A 344 35.06 -1.94 -6.43
CA SER A 344 35.82 -0.78 -6.95
C SER A 344 36.57 0.05 -5.90
N VAL A 345 36.57 -0.33 -4.61
CA VAL A 345 37.10 0.53 -3.53
C VAL A 345 37.72 -0.23 -2.34
N ASP A 346 38.86 0.28 -1.86
CA ASP A 346 39.64 -0.17 -0.68
C ASP A 346 39.01 0.26 0.68
N VAL A 347 39.09 -0.60 1.69
CA VAL A 347 38.24 -0.63 2.91
C VAL A 347 39.02 -0.76 4.23
N SER A 348 40.31 -0.51 4.21
CA SER A 348 41.28 -0.73 5.30
C SER A 348 41.10 0.04 6.63
N SER A 349 40.05 0.85 6.84
CA SER A 349 40.04 1.89 7.90
C SER A 349 38.93 1.84 8.96
N VAL A 350 38.25 0.70 9.20
CA VAL A 350 37.10 0.71 10.12
C VAL A 350 37.18 -0.28 11.29
N ALA A 351 37.18 0.26 12.51
CA ALA A 351 37.14 -0.47 13.78
C ALA A 351 36.01 0.06 14.68
N GLY A 352 35.39 -0.81 15.50
CA GLY A 352 34.23 -0.51 16.37
C GLY A 352 34.48 -0.84 17.85
N PHE A 353 33.70 -0.21 18.76
CA PHE A 353 33.71 -0.40 20.23
C PHE A 353 32.37 0.04 20.93
N THR A 354 32.30 -0.15 22.26
CA THR A 354 31.21 -0.60 23.19
C THR A 354 30.22 0.43 23.81
N ILE A 355 29.16 -0.08 24.50
CA ILE A 355 27.85 0.52 24.95
C ILE A 355 27.76 0.79 26.49
N GLU A 356 26.81 1.66 26.91
CA GLU A 356 26.44 2.02 28.31
C GLU A 356 24.97 1.70 28.73
N PRO A 357 24.60 1.72 30.05
CA PRO A 357 23.40 1.07 30.62
C PRO A 357 22.10 1.91 30.76
N ILE A 358 20.96 1.23 31.01
CA ILE A 358 19.56 1.72 30.91
C ILE A 358 18.86 1.91 32.29
N GLN A 359 17.89 2.84 32.37
CA GLN A 359 17.05 3.18 33.54
C GLN A 359 15.68 2.46 33.60
N PRO A 360 15.07 2.26 34.79
CA PRO A 360 13.80 1.51 34.97
C PRO A 360 12.52 2.27 34.52
N LYS A 361 11.48 1.53 34.09
CA LYS A 361 10.18 2.02 33.54
C LYS A 361 8.99 1.12 33.98
N LEU A 362 7.76 1.66 34.00
CA LEU A 362 6.52 0.98 34.48
C LEU A 362 6.03 -0.11 33.49
N PRO A 363 5.88 -1.38 33.89
CA PRO A 363 5.32 -2.43 33.01
C PRO A 363 3.82 -2.24 32.71
N LEU A 364 3.48 -2.09 31.44
CA LEU A 364 2.11 -1.96 30.93
C LEU A 364 1.91 -2.89 29.73
N PHE A 365 0.75 -3.54 29.64
CA PHE A 365 0.37 -4.27 28.43
C PHE A 365 -0.48 -3.38 27.50
N TRP A 366 -0.05 -3.28 26.25
CA TRP A 366 -0.88 -2.80 25.15
C TRP A 366 -0.36 -3.41 23.84
N TRP A 367 -1.19 -3.42 22.80
CA TRP A 367 -0.74 -3.88 21.49
C TRP A 367 0.04 -2.76 20.76
N GLU A 368 1.37 -2.80 20.81
CA GLU A 368 2.22 -1.83 20.08
C GLU A 368 2.10 -2.08 18.57
N ALA A 369 1.35 -1.23 17.89
CA ALA A 369 1.00 -1.42 16.49
C ALA A 369 2.07 -0.91 15.53
N LYS A 370 2.87 0.07 15.96
CA LYS A 370 3.85 0.76 15.09
C LYS A 370 4.77 -0.24 14.39
N ASN A 371 4.99 -0.03 13.09
CA ASN A 371 5.71 -0.90 12.15
C ASN A 371 5.10 -2.30 11.91
N ARG A 372 3.92 -2.62 12.45
CA ARG A 372 3.18 -3.83 12.06
C ARG A 372 2.32 -3.53 10.84
N ALA A 373 2.04 -4.55 10.03
CA ALA A 373 1.10 -4.41 8.92
C ALA A 373 -0.33 -4.20 9.45
N MET A 374 -1.05 -3.23 8.87
CA MET A 374 -2.42 -2.91 9.26
C MET A 374 -3.38 -4.05 8.90
N SER A 375 -3.27 -4.62 7.70
CA SER A 375 -4.12 -5.75 7.31
C SER A 375 -3.32 -6.69 6.41
N PRO A 376 -2.49 -7.59 6.97
CA PRO A 376 -1.50 -8.38 6.21
C PRO A 376 -2.06 -9.11 4.98
N ASN A 377 -3.33 -9.53 5.03
CA ASN A 377 -3.98 -10.25 3.91
C ASN A 377 -4.47 -9.30 2.80
N ILE A 378 -4.66 -8.01 3.11
CA ILE A 378 -5.26 -7.00 2.22
C ILE A 378 -4.23 -5.98 1.73
N THR A 379 -3.36 -5.52 2.62
CA THR A 379 -2.32 -4.52 2.36
C THR A 379 -1.11 -4.72 3.26
N ASN A 380 0.09 -4.55 2.70
CA ASN A 380 1.35 -4.54 3.44
C ASN A 380 1.67 -3.15 4.03
N GLN A 381 0.71 -2.23 4.04
CA GLN A 381 0.88 -0.93 4.68
C GLN A 381 1.17 -1.12 6.18
N LEU A 382 2.27 -0.53 6.63
CA LEU A 382 2.69 -0.55 8.03
C LEU A 382 2.11 0.66 8.78
N PHE A 383 1.77 0.46 10.05
CA PHE A 383 1.51 1.56 10.98
C PHE A 383 2.75 2.45 11.13
N ARG A 384 2.62 3.75 10.86
CA ARG A 384 3.68 4.75 11.04
C ARG A 384 3.68 5.33 12.45
N PHE A 385 2.49 5.55 13.01
CA PHE A 385 2.29 6.15 14.32
C PHE A 385 1.91 5.10 15.35
N GLY A 386 1.01 4.18 15.00
CA GLY A 386 0.44 3.19 15.92
C GLY A 386 -1.08 3.18 15.85
N ASN A 387 -1.73 2.25 16.55
CA ASN A 387 -3.19 2.16 16.58
C ASN A 387 -3.71 3.09 17.68
N PHE A 388 -4.50 4.10 17.31
CA PHE A 388 -4.96 5.12 18.27
C PHE A 388 -5.71 4.55 19.50
N GLY A 389 -6.37 3.41 19.35
CA GLY A 389 -7.10 2.76 20.44
C GLY A 389 -6.17 1.98 21.37
N ASP A 390 -5.24 1.21 20.80
CA ASP A 390 -4.30 0.41 21.58
C ASP A 390 -3.23 1.27 22.27
N GLU A 391 -2.72 2.31 21.60
CA GLU A 391 -1.72 3.24 22.14
C GLU A 391 -2.31 4.22 23.18
N ALA A 392 -3.65 4.34 23.27
CA ALA A 392 -4.30 5.20 24.28
C ALA A 392 -3.97 4.76 25.71
N SER A 393 -3.76 3.45 25.93
CA SER A 393 -3.39 2.88 27.23
C SER A 393 -2.08 3.48 27.74
N GLU A 394 -1.04 3.53 26.90
CA GLU A 394 0.27 4.09 27.24
C GLU A 394 0.14 5.55 27.68
N GLN A 395 -0.51 6.37 26.85
CA GLN A 395 -0.60 7.81 27.11
C GLN A 395 -1.44 8.10 28.36
N LEU A 396 -2.56 7.41 28.53
CA LEU A 396 -3.43 7.56 29.69
C LEU A 396 -2.66 7.28 30.98
N ILE A 397 -1.97 6.15 31.05
CA ILE A 397 -1.24 5.75 32.24
C ILE A 397 -0.03 6.66 32.49
N ALA A 398 0.67 7.10 31.45
CA ALA A 398 1.74 8.09 31.59
C ALA A 398 1.22 9.40 32.21
N LYS A 399 0.06 9.88 31.75
CA LYS A 399 -0.57 11.12 32.26
C LYS A 399 -1.02 11.00 33.71
N LEU A 400 -1.60 9.86 34.10
CA LEU A 400 -2.10 9.63 35.45
C LEU A 400 -0.99 9.41 36.48
N THR A 401 0.08 8.71 36.09
CA THR A 401 1.13 8.29 37.04
C THR A 401 2.35 9.21 37.04
N GLY A 402 2.53 10.03 35.99
CA GLY A 402 3.78 10.77 35.75
C GLY A 402 4.99 9.88 35.43
N SER A 403 4.80 8.55 35.36
CA SER A 403 5.84 7.56 35.06
C SER A 403 5.77 7.15 33.60
N GLN A 404 6.93 6.88 32.98
CA GLN A 404 6.98 6.37 31.60
C GLN A 404 6.63 4.88 31.56
N PRO A 405 5.55 4.47 30.87
CA PRO A 405 5.25 3.06 30.67
C PRO A 405 6.27 2.40 29.73
N ARG A 406 6.36 1.08 29.81
CA ARG A 406 7.07 0.21 28.87
C ARG A 406 6.23 -1.03 28.61
N GLN A 407 6.42 -1.64 27.45
CA GLN A 407 5.86 -2.96 27.17
C GLN A 407 6.27 -3.94 28.28
N ALA A 408 5.30 -4.72 28.75
CA ALA A 408 5.54 -5.79 29.71
C ALA A 408 6.39 -6.90 29.07
N LEU A 409 7.40 -7.35 29.80
CA LEU A 409 8.28 -8.46 29.43
C LEU A 409 7.68 -9.78 29.94
N PRO A 410 8.10 -10.94 29.39
CA PRO A 410 7.73 -12.23 29.95
C PRO A 410 8.05 -12.31 31.45
N GLY A 411 7.07 -12.71 32.25
CA GLY A 411 7.21 -12.81 33.72
C GLY A 411 6.94 -11.51 34.49
N ASP A 412 6.78 -10.36 33.82
CA ASP A 412 6.36 -9.14 34.50
C ASP A 412 4.94 -9.28 35.06
N ARG A 413 4.76 -8.78 36.30
CA ARG A 413 3.46 -8.24 36.72
C ARG A 413 3.20 -6.99 35.90
N LYS A 414 1.98 -6.81 35.39
CA LYS A 414 1.66 -5.68 34.51
C LYS A 414 0.26 -5.12 34.77
N LEU A 415 0.08 -3.89 34.31
CA LEU A 415 -1.24 -3.27 34.19
C LEU A 415 -1.86 -3.58 32.82
N LEU A 416 -3.16 -3.84 32.82
CA LEU A 416 -4.02 -3.86 31.63
C LEU A 416 -5.14 -2.83 31.82
N ALA A 417 -5.16 -1.77 31.01
CA ALA A 417 -6.08 -0.65 31.16
C ALA A 417 -7.10 -0.53 30.00
N ILE A 418 -6.66 -0.18 28.79
CA ILE A 418 -7.56 0.02 27.63
C ILE A 418 -7.55 -1.20 26.69
N GLY A 419 -8.71 -1.48 26.09
CA GLY A 419 -8.85 -2.42 24.98
C GLY A 419 -9.33 -3.81 25.36
N SER A 420 -9.57 -4.63 24.33
CA SER A 420 -10.05 -6.02 24.50
C SER A 420 -8.88 -7.00 24.71
N VAL A 421 -8.12 -6.79 25.79
CA VAL A 421 -6.83 -7.47 26.05
C VAL A 421 -6.82 -8.37 27.28
N LEU A 422 -7.95 -8.55 27.97
CA LEU A 422 -7.99 -9.30 29.24
C LEU A 422 -7.49 -10.76 29.17
N HIS A 423 -7.56 -11.40 28.00
CA HIS A 423 -6.98 -12.73 27.76
C HIS A 423 -5.44 -12.78 27.87
N ARG A 424 -4.78 -11.63 28.08
CA ARG A 424 -3.33 -11.48 28.26
C ARG A 424 -2.93 -11.29 29.73
N ALA A 425 -3.91 -11.27 30.63
CA ALA A 425 -3.64 -11.18 32.05
C ALA A 425 -2.91 -12.44 32.55
N SER A 426 -2.32 -12.36 33.72
CA SER A 426 -1.61 -13.43 34.39
C SER A 426 -1.67 -13.17 35.89
N SER A 427 -1.44 -14.21 36.71
CA SER A 427 -1.42 -14.06 38.16
C SER A 427 -0.44 -12.95 38.59
N GLY A 428 -0.87 -12.06 39.47
CA GLY A 428 -0.15 -10.88 39.93
C GLY A 428 -0.39 -9.61 39.12
N ASP A 429 -1.17 -9.67 38.03
CA ASP A 429 -1.52 -8.50 37.21
C ASP A 429 -2.61 -7.65 37.83
N THR A 430 -2.71 -6.41 37.35
CA THR A 430 -3.78 -5.47 37.70
C THR A 430 -4.58 -5.07 36.47
N ILE A 431 -5.90 -5.02 36.61
CA ILE A 431 -6.84 -4.65 35.56
C ILE A 431 -7.61 -3.41 35.97
N TRP A 432 -7.69 -2.47 35.04
CA TRP A 432 -8.47 -1.24 35.19
C TRP A 432 -9.17 -0.86 33.88
N GLY A 433 -10.37 -1.40 33.66
CA GLY A 433 -11.29 -1.00 32.60
C GLY A 433 -11.16 -1.77 31.27
N SER A 434 -10.21 -2.70 31.16
CA SER A 434 -10.07 -3.54 29.97
C SER A 434 -11.26 -4.49 29.78
N GLY A 435 -11.45 -4.97 28.55
CA GLY A 435 -12.55 -5.86 28.18
C GLY A 435 -12.11 -7.15 27.47
N LEU A 436 -13.08 -7.99 27.09
CA LEU A 436 -12.88 -9.18 26.26
C LEU A 436 -13.26 -8.95 24.80
N LYS A 437 -12.85 -9.88 23.91
CA LYS A 437 -13.26 -9.91 22.49
C LYS A 437 -14.45 -10.83 22.22
N SER A 438 -14.68 -11.80 23.10
CA SER A 438 -15.74 -12.82 23.01
C SER A 438 -15.96 -13.46 24.38
N GLU A 439 -17.05 -14.22 24.54
CA GLU A 439 -17.35 -14.97 25.76
C GLU A 439 -16.31 -16.08 26.03
N ALA A 440 -15.84 -16.76 24.97
CA ALA A 440 -14.85 -17.83 25.04
C ALA A 440 -13.40 -17.35 25.25
N ALA A 441 -13.15 -16.04 25.33
CA ALA A 441 -11.80 -15.48 25.32
C ALA A 441 -10.91 -15.90 26.53
N LEU A 442 -11.51 -16.47 27.58
CA LEU A 442 -10.81 -16.97 28.77
C LEU A 442 -10.94 -18.49 28.97
N ASP A 443 -11.37 -19.25 27.95
CA ASP A 443 -11.60 -20.69 28.10
C ASP A 443 -10.33 -21.48 28.43
N GLU A 444 -9.20 -21.05 27.88
CA GLU A 444 -7.88 -21.65 28.12
C GLU A 444 -7.05 -20.88 29.18
N HIS A 445 -7.64 -19.88 29.84
CA HIS A 445 -6.90 -19.03 30.76
C HIS A 445 -6.86 -19.65 32.17
N PRO A 446 -5.69 -19.89 32.77
CA PRO A 446 -5.54 -20.67 34.01
C PRO A 446 -6.02 -19.98 35.30
N GLY A 447 -6.84 -18.92 35.22
CA GLY A 447 -7.16 -18.07 36.38
C GLY A 447 -5.91 -17.46 37.03
N GLY A 448 -6.05 -16.91 38.25
CA GLY A 448 -4.91 -16.38 39.02
C GLY A 448 -5.32 -15.32 40.05
N ASP A 449 -4.35 -14.91 40.88
CA ASP A 449 -4.49 -13.78 41.81
C ASP A 449 -4.36 -12.47 41.01
N ILE A 450 -5.48 -12.01 40.45
CA ILE A 450 -5.52 -10.84 39.55
C ILE A 450 -6.37 -9.76 40.22
N LEU A 451 -5.80 -8.57 40.40
CA LEU A 451 -6.51 -7.44 40.96
C LEU A 451 -7.39 -6.78 39.88
N VAL A 452 -8.71 -6.89 40.03
CA VAL A 452 -9.68 -6.26 39.12
C VAL A 452 -10.38 -5.08 39.79
N THR A 453 -10.14 -3.86 39.30
CA THR A 453 -10.72 -2.62 39.89
C THR A 453 -11.81 -1.99 39.03
N ALA A 454 -11.77 -2.22 37.72
CA ALA A 454 -12.81 -1.86 36.77
C ALA A 454 -12.72 -2.78 35.56
N VAL A 455 -13.83 -2.94 34.83
CA VAL A 455 -13.85 -3.60 33.51
C VAL A 455 -14.78 -2.83 32.57
N ARG A 456 -14.67 -3.06 31.26
CA ARG A 456 -15.44 -2.28 30.29
C ARG A 456 -16.95 -2.31 30.48
N GLY A 457 -17.52 -3.47 30.76
CA GLY A 457 -18.96 -3.68 30.74
C GLY A 457 -19.41 -4.96 31.45
N PRO A 458 -20.73 -5.15 31.58
CA PRO A 458 -21.31 -6.24 32.36
C PRO A 458 -21.07 -7.61 31.73
N MET A 459 -20.98 -7.71 30.40
CA MET A 459 -20.73 -9.00 29.74
C MET A 459 -19.32 -9.49 30.05
N THR A 460 -18.33 -8.59 30.04
CA THR A 460 -16.97 -8.91 30.52
C THR A 460 -17.00 -9.31 31.99
N LEU A 461 -17.67 -8.54 32.85
CA LEU A 461 -17.76 -8.83 34.29
C LEU A 461 -18.36 -10.24 34.56
N ASP A 462 -19.41 -10.61 33.83
CA ASP A 462 -20.07 -11.91 33.98
C ASP A 462 -19.15 -13.06 33.57
N VAL A 463 -18.35 -12.89 32.50
CA VAL A 463 -17.32 -13.89 32.14
C VAL A 463 -16.28 -14.04 33.25
N LEU A 464 -15.80 -12.94 33.82
CA LEU A 464 -14.83 -12.98 34.93
C LEU A 464 -15.39 -13.73 36.15
N LYS A 465 -16.65 -13.44 36.53
CA LYS A 465 -17.35 -14.16 37.62
C LYS A 465 -17.48 -15.65 37.33
N LYS A 466 -17.92 -16.03 36.12
CA LYS A 466 -18.04 -17.43 35.69
C LYS A 466 -16.70 -18.17 35.75
N LYS A 467 -15.59 -17.46 35.48
CA LYS A 467 -14.21 -18.00 35.57
C LYS A 467 -13.61 -17.92 36.98
N GLY A 468 -14.38 -17.50 37.98
CA GLY A 468 -13.95 -17.49 39.39
C GLY A 468 -12.97 -16.38 39.75
N TRP A 469 -12.87 -15.31 38.97
CA TRP A 469 -12.00 -14.17 39.31
C TRP A 469 -12.62 -13.34 40.44
N ASP A 470 -11.79 -12.81 41.34
CA ASP A 470 -12.27 -11.86 42.35
C ASP A 470 -12.55 -10.50 41.71
N VAL A 471 -13.83 -10.15 41.65
CA VAL A 471 -14.34 -8.89 41.10
C VAL A 471 -14.97 -8.01 42.18
N SER A 472 -14.72 -8.30 43.46
CA SER A 472 -15.30 -7.57 44.60
C SER A 472 -14.95 -6.09 44.64
N ARG A 473 -13.82 -5.70 44.03
CA ARG A 473 -13.37 -4.30 43.93
C ARG A 473 -13.92 -3.55 42.71
N VAL A 474 -14.65 -4.22 41.82
CA VAL A 474 -15.26 -3.57 40.65
C VAL A 474 -16.50 -2.80 41.09
N THR A 475 -16.38 -1.48 41.14
CA THR A 475 -17.49 -0.56 41.49
C THR A 475 -18.08 0.15 40.28
N GLU A 476 -17.28 0.37 39.23
CA GLU A 476 -17.70 1.00 37.98
C GLU A 476 -17.39 0.12 36.76
N LEU A 477 -18.19 0.31 35.70
CA LEU A 477 -18.02 -0.34 34.41
C LEU A 477 -17.78 0.71 33.33
N PHE A 478 -16.58 0.73 32.76
CA PHE A 478 -16.22 1.68 31.73
C PHE A 478 -14.94 1.27 30.99
N ASP A 479 -14.80 1.76 29.76
CA ASP A 479 -13.51 1.75 29.05
C ASP A 479 -12.73 3.02 29.41
N PRO A 480 -11.47 2.95 29.88
CA PRO A 480 -10.73 4.13 30.29
C PRO A 480 -10.47 5.13 29.15
N GLY A 481 -10.65 4.73 27.89
CA GLY A 481 -10.61 5.63 26.75
C GLY A 481 -11.57 6.82 26.86
N VAL A 482 -12.67 6.71 27.62
CA VAL A 482 -13.60 7.83 27.86
C VAL A 482 -12.96 8.99 28.66
N LEU A 483 -11.91 8.70 29.43
CA LEU A 483 -11.22 9.70 30.26
C LEU A 483 -10.23 10.56 29.47
N MET A 484 -9.88 10.16 28.25
CA MET A 484 -8.89 10.85 27.42
C MET A 484 -9.30 12.31 27.16
N GLN A 485 -10.57 12.58 26.86
CA GLN A 485 -11.03 13.96 26.65
C GLN A 485 -10.89 14.83 27.91
N HIS A 486 -11.14 14.25 29.09
CA HIS A 486 -11.11 14.97 30.37
C HIS A 486 -9.66 15.33 30.74
N LEU A 487 -8.75 14.37 30.62
CA LEU A 487 -7.34 14.54 30.99
C LEU A 487 -6.54 15.43 30.02
N TRP A 488 -7.02 15.58 28.78
CA TRP A 488 -6.44 16.48 27.77
C TRP A 488 -7.35 17.67 27.43
N ALA A 489 -8.30 18.02 28.29
CA ALA A 489 -9.28 19.08 28.01
C ALA A 489 -8.61 20.43 27.70
N ALA A 490 -7.48 20.75 28.35
CA ALA A 490 -6.74 21.99 28.11
C ALA A 490 -6.07 21.99 26.71
N GLU A 491 -5.53 20.84 26.29
CA GLU A 491 -4.91 20.65 24.98
C GLU A 491 -5.94 20.63 23.86
N LEU A 492 -7.14 20.09 24.11
CA LEU A 492 -8.26 20.08 23.18
C LEU A 492 -8.87 21.47 23.01
N LYS A 493 -9.03 22.25 24.09
CA LYS A 493 -9.54 23.63 24.03
C LYS A 493 -8.69 24.58 23.17
N LYS A 494 -7.39 24.28 23.01
CA LYS A 494 -6.49 25.05 22.12
C LYS A 494 -6.74 24.79 20.64
N GLN A 495 -7.43 23.71 20.30
CA GLN A 495 -7.75 23.35 18.93
C GLN A 495 -9.12 23.93 18.56
N SER A 496 -9.16 24.87 17.63
CA SER A 496 -10.42 25.40 17.10
C SER A 496 -11.11 24.34 16.22
N PRO A 497 -12.43 24.09 16.37
CA PRO A 497 -13.19 23.19 15.50
C PRO A 497 -13.10 23.56 14.00
N GLU A 498 -12.98 24.86 13.70
CA GLU A 498 -12.87 25.40 12.33
C GLU A 498 -11.62 24.90 11.60
N ALA A 499 -10.57 24.49 12.35
CA ALA A 499 -9.38 23.86 11.79
C ALA A 499 -9.69 22.54 11.06
N ASN A 500 -10.83 21.91 11.36
CA ASN A 500 -11.32 20.69 10.70
C ASN A 500 -12.43 20.93 9.66
N SER A 501 -12.73 22.18 9.30
CA SER A 501 -13.81 22.53 8.36
C SER A 501 -13.72 21.78 7.01
N SER A 502 -12.50 21.54 6.53
CA SER A 502 -12.25 20.79 5.28
C SER A 502 -12.69 19.32 5.31
N ARG A 503 -12.95 18.76 6.50
CA ARG A 503 -13.43 17.38 6.71
C ARG A 503 -14.95 17.26 6.67
N GLY A 504 -15.66 18.39 6.61
CA GLY A 504 -17.12 18.45 6.62
C GLY A 504 -17.71 18.23 8.02
N LYS A 505 -19.00 17.87 8.07
CA LYS A 505 -19.76 17.67 9.31
C LYS A 505 -19.71 16.24 9.85
N ILE A 506 -19.39 15.26 9.01
CA ILE A 506 -19.30 13.84 9.40
C ILE A 506 -17.84 13.42 9.59
N ARG A 507 -17.59 12.40 10.41
CA ARG A 507 -16.31 11.68 10.48
C ARG A 507 -16.52 10.20 10.27
N ILE A 508 -15.59 9.55 9.58
CA ILE A 508 -15.58 8.10 9.38
C ILE A 508 -14.31 7.54 10.04
N LEU A 509 -14.47 6.69 11.05
CA LEU A 509 -13.39 6.02 11.75
C LEU A 509 -13.47 4.49 11.57
N PRO A 510 -12.82 3.95 10.53
CA PRO A 510 -12.75 2.51 10.39
C PRO A 510 -11.82 1.90 11.46
N HIS A 511 -12.07 0.64 11.81
CA HIS A 511 -11.08 -0.21 12.44
C HIS A 511 -9.90 -0.40 11.47
N PHE A 512 -8.68 -0.56 11.99
CA PHE A 512 -7.48 -0.58 11.17
C PHE A 512 -7.46 -1.68 10.08
N ARG A 513 -8.18 -2.79 10.31
CA ARG A 513 -8.36 -3.88 9.33
C ARG A 513 -9.31 -3.51 8.19
N ASP A 514 -10.28 -2.65 8.48
CA ASP A 514 -11.33 -2.21 7.55
C ASP A 514 -10.93 -0.94 6.80
N GLU A 515 -9.93 -0.20 7.28
CA GLU A 515 -9.61 1.15 6.82
C GLU A 515 -9.38 1.24 5.31
N ILE A 516 -8.56 0.33 4.78
CA ILE A 516 -8.25 0.35 3.35
C ILE A 516 -9.47 -0.07 2.49
N VAL A 517 -10.29 -0.99 2.99
CA VAL A 517 -11.51 -1.46 2.32
C VAL A 517 -12.54 -0.34 2.27
N PHE A 518 -12.79 0.33 3.39
CA PHE A 518 -13.68 1.48 3.45
C PHE A 518 -13.23 2.63 2.55
N LYS A 519 -11.92 2.93 2.50
CA LYS A 519 -11.40 3.95 1.59
C LYS A 519 -11.59 3.60 0.12
N ARG A 520 -11.64 2.31 -0.24
CA ARG A 520 -11.92 1.85 -1.59
C ARG A 520 -13.40 1.99 -1.95
N TRP A 521 -14.28 1.56 -1.05
CA TRP A 521 -15.73 1.64 -1.24
C TRP A 521 -16.29 3.07 -1.17
N HIS A 522 -15.65 3.95 -0.39
CA HIS A 522 -16.14 5.28 -0.08
C HIS A 522 -15.11 6.37 -0.37
N HIS A 523 -14.44 6.30 -1.51
CA HIS A 523 -13.39 7.23 -1.89
C HIS A 523 -13.88 8.69 -2.06
N GLU A 524 -15.18 8.88 -2.27
CA GLU A 524 -15.87 10.16 -2.33
C GLU A 524 -15.88 10.86 -0.96
N HIS A 525 -15.70 10.08 0.12
CA HIS A 525 -15.68 10.57 1.50
C HIS A 525 -14.27 10.67 2.09
N LEU A 526 -13.18 10.55 1.30
CA LEU A 526 -11.80 10.52 1.81
C LEU A 526 -11.42 11.67 2.77
N LYS A 527 -12.01 12.86 2.61
CA LYS A 527 -11.77 14.01 3.51
C LYS A 527 -12.35 13.81 4.91
N SER A 528 -13.42 13.02 5.04
CA SER A 528 -14.10 12.73 6.30
C SER A 528 -13.46 11.57 7.08
N PHE A 529 -12.53 10.82 6.46
CA PHE A 529 -11.82 9.73 7.14
C PHE A 529 -10.82 10.24 8.18
N ILE A 530 -10.79 9.56 9.33
CA ILE A 530 -9.72 9.65 10.32
C ILE A 530 -9.04 8.27 10.36
N SER A 531 -7.73 8.27 10.12
CA SER A 531 -6.89 7.06 10.09
C SER A 531 -6.80 6.42 11.46
N ALA A 532 -6.87 5.09 11.51
CA ALA A 532 -6.58 4.32 12.72
C ALA A 532 -5.07 4.30 13.04
N ASP A 533 -4.22 4.47 12.02
CA ASP A 533 -2.77 4.70 12.18
C ASP A 533 -2.51 6.16 12.57
N ASN A 534 -2.71 6.49 13.85
CA ASN A 534 -2.60 7.84 14.36
C ASN A 534 -2.43 7.86 15.88
N ASP A 535 -1.96 8.99 16.40
CA ASP A 535 -1.90 9.28 17.83
C ASP A 535 -3.31 9.49 18.42
N PRO A 536 -3.62 8.92 19.61
CA PRO A 536 -4.94 9.06 20.27
C PRO A 536 -5.43 10.50 20.41
N ILE A 537 -4.57 11.43 20.84
CA ILE A 537 -4.94 12.84 21.05
C ILE A 537 -5.18 13.55 19.72
N THR A 538 -4.43 13.18 18.69
CA THR A 538 -4.60 13.66 17.33
C THR A 538 -5.93 13.20 16.75
N VAL A 539 -6.36 11.97 17.03
CA VAL A 539 -7.70 11.48 16.66
C VAL A 539 -8.78 12.31 17.34
N LEU A 540 -8.71 12.53 18.65
CA LEU A 540 -9.67 13.38 19.38
C LEU A 540 -9.73 14.79 18.79
N LYS A 541 -8.58 15.41 18.49
CA LYS A 541 -8.51 16.72 17.84
C LYS A 541 -9.15 16.73 16.45
N GLN A 542 -9.01 15.66 15.67
CA GLN A 542 -9.60 15.57 14.32
C GLN A 542 -11.11 15.35 14.34
N MET A 543 -11.67 14.82 15.45
CA MET A 543 -13.11 14.68 15.65
C MET A 543 -13.80 16.02 15.96
N LEU A 544 -13.10 17.02 16.49
CA LEU A 544 -13.68 18.32 16.83
C LEU A 544 -14.37 18.96 15.61
N GLY A 545 -15.57 19.51 15.84
CA GLY A 545 -16.43 20.11 14.80
C GLY A 545 -17.26 19.10 14.00
N ALA A 546 -17.23 17.81 14.34
CA ALA A 546 -18.14 16.83 13.76
C ALA A 546 -19.51 16.86 14.44
N GLU A 547 -20.57 16.70 13.65
CA GLU A 547 -21.95 16.51 14.11
C GLU A 547 -22.24 15.03 14.41
N ILE A 548 -21.50 14.11 13.77
CA ILE A 548 -21.66 12.66 13.95
C ILE A 548 -20.39 11.89 13.51
N VAL A 549 -20.13 10.75 14.17
CA VAL A 549 -19.06 9.80 13.83
C VAL A 549 -19.64 8.45 13.40
N TYR A 550 -19.18 7.95 12.26
CA TYR A 550 -19.48 6.62 11.75
C TYR A 550 -18.26 5.73 11.95
N SER A 551 -18.40 4.60 12.64
CA SER A 551 -17.21 3.85 13.07
C SER A 551 -17.39 2.35 13.04
N THR A 552 -16.44 1.64 12.41
CA THR A 552 -16.24 0.19 12.65
C THR A 552 -15.24 -0.05 13.78
N SER A 553 -14.57 0.99 14.29
CA SER A 553 -13.69 0.91 15.47
C SER A 553 -14.46 1.16 16.77
N LEU A 554 -14.36 0.27 17.75
CA LEU A 554 -14.97 0.50 19.08
C LEU A 554 -14.40 1.75 19.76
N HIS A 555 -13.07 1.92 19.76
CA HIS A 555 -12.47 3.12 20.35
C HIS A 555 -12.84 4.40 19.57
N GLY A 556 -13.18 4.29 18.29
CA GLY A 556 -13.72 5.42 17.53
C GLY A 556 -15.09 5.89 18.07
N ILE A 557 -15.93 4.94 18.49
CA ILE A 557 -17.22 5.22 19.16
C ILE A 557 -16.96 5.82 20.55
N ILE A 558 -16.12 5.16 21.35
CA ILE A 558 -15.78 5.60 22.72
C ILE A 558 -15.26 7.04 22.72
N PHE A 559 -14.31 7.36 21.82
CA PHE A 559 -13.73 8.70 21.74
C PHE A 559 -14.75 9.75 21.28
N ALA A 560 -15.57 9.43 20.27
CA ALA A 560 -16.62 10.32 19.80
C ALA A 560 -17.62 10.65 20.93
N GLU A 561 -18.14 9.62 21.60
CA GLU A 561 -19.10 9.80 22.68
C GLU A 561 -18.50 10.52 23.90
N SER A 562 -17.21 10.31 24.19
CA SER A 562 -16.51 11.06 25.24
C SER A 562 -16.47 12.57 24.95
N LEU A 563 -16.37 12.96 23.67
CA LEU A 563 -16.41 14.34 23.22
C LEU A 563 -17.86 14.91 23.16
N GLY A 564 -18.86 14.10 23.47
CA GLY A 564 -20.27 14.46 23.30
C GLY A 564 -20.73 14.45 21.84
N ILE A 565 -20.02 13.74 20.96
CA ILE A 565 -20.37 13.62 19.54
C ILE A 565 -21.12 12.30 19.34
N PRO A 566 -22.34 12.31 18.79
CA PRO A 566 -23.08 11.09 18.48
C PRO A 566 -22.27 10.15 17.58
N ALA A 567 -22.39 8.84 17.81
CA ALA A 567 -21.68 7.83 17.03
C ALA A 567 -22.62 6.72 16.55
N ILE A 568 -22.42 6.24 15.33
CA ILE A 568 -23.11 5.08 14.77
C ILE A 568 -22.10 3.96 14.55
N TRP A 569 -22.40 2.81 15.15
CA TRP A 569 -21.65 1.58 14.96
C TRP A 569 -21.97 0.99 13.59
N ILE A 570 -20.92 0.77 12.79
CA ILE A 570 -20.99 0.04 11.52
C ILE A 570 -20.35 -1.33 11.71
N ASP A 571 -20.96 -2.34 11.11
CA ASP A 571 -20.42 -3.70 11.14
C ASP A 571 -19.11 -3.78 10.36
N SER A 572 -18.20 -4.62 10.85
CA SER A 572 -16.84 -4.69 10.31
C SER A 572 -16.78 -5.71 9.17
N PRO A 573 -16.41 -5.32 7.94
CA PRO A 573 -16.16 -6.28 6.87
C PRO A 573 -14.99 -7.22 7.20
N GLY A 574 -14.06 -6.78 8.05
CA GLY A 574 -13.02 -7.61 8.66
C GLY A 574 -13.50 -8.58 9.75
N LYS A 575 -14.82 -8.70 9.96
CA LYS A 575 -15.48 -9.62 10.89
C LYS A 575 -15.02 -9.44 12.35
N GLU A 576 -14.88 -8.19 12.79
CA GLU A 576 -14.67 -7.89 14.21
C GLU A 576 -15.86 -8.38 15.06
N GLY A 577 -15.57 -9.06 16.17
CA GLY A 577 -16.60 -9.64 17.03
C GLY A 577 -17.51 -8.59 17.68
N HIS A 578 -18.82 -8.83 17.67
CA HIS A 578 -19.83 -7.91 18.21
C HIS A 578 -19.78 -7.78 19.74
N PHE A 579 -19.27 -8.78 20.45
CA PHE A 579 -19.23 -8.83 21.92
C PHE A 579 -18.67 -7.54 22.53
N LYS A 580 -17.55 -7.02 22.01
CA LYS A 580 -16.90 -5.84 22.58
C LYS A 580 -17.74 -4.56 22.48
N TYR A 581 -18.55 -4.43 21.44
CA TYR A 581 -19.43 -3.29 21.22
C TYR A 581 -20.64 -3.38 22.12
N LEU A 582 -21.28 -4.55 22.16
CA LEU A 582 -22.44 -4.80 23.02
C LEU A 582 -22.10 -4.65 24.50
N ASP A 583 -20.92 -5.13 24.91
CA ASP A 583 -20.40 -4.97 26.27
C ASP A 583 -20.21 -3.49 26.65
N TYR A 584 -19.69 -2.65 25.74
CA TYR A 584 -19.59 -1.21 25.95
C TYR A 584 -20.96 -0.51 26.06
N TYR A 585 -21.88 -0.81 25.13
CA TYR A 585 -23.22 -0.23 25.17
C TYR A 585 -23.95 -0.63 26.46
N ALA A 586 -23.87 -1.89 26.87
CA ALA A 586 -24.45 -2.37 28.12
C ALA A 586 -23.81 -1.70 29.35
N GLY A 587 -22.48 -1.49 29.35
CA GLY A 587 -21.76 -0.76 30.40
C GLY A 587 -22.21 0.70 30.56
N THR A 588 -22.78 1.29 29.52
CA THR A 588 -23.37 2.64 29.53
C THR A 588 -24.90 2.64 29.67
N GLY A 589 -25.49 1.50 30.06
CA GLY A 589 -26.93 1.35 30.28
C GLY A 589 -27.78 1.28 29.01
N ARG A 590 -27.16 1.06 27.84
CA ARG A 590 -27.83 1.03 26.54
C ARG A 590 -27.92 -0.41 26.02
N THR A 591 -29.14 -0.85 25.69
CA THR A 591 -29.41 -2.20 25.18
C THR A 591 -30.12 -2.15 23.83
N GLY A 592 -30.15 -3.26 23.09
CA GLY A 592 -30.82 -3.36 21.79
C GLY A 592 -30.14 -2.61 20.64
N ILE A 593 -28.90 -2.14 20.83
CA ILE A 593 -28.12 -1.46 19.79
C ILE A 593 -27.71 -2.47 18.71
N LYS A 594 -27.92 -2.09 17.45
CA LYS A 594 -27.55 -2.88 16.27
C LYS A 594 -26.52 -2.11 15.44
N ALA A 595 -25.59 -2.84 14.85
CA ALA A 595 -24.67 -2.28 13.87
C ALA A 595 -25.41 -2.00 12.55
N ALA A 596 -25.07 -0.90 11.88
CA ALA A 596 -25.40 -0.70 10.48
C ALA A 596 -24.60 -1.69 9.62
N ALA A 597 -25.20 -2.32 8.60
CA ALA A 597 -24.48 -3.25 7.72
C ALA A 597 -23.44 -2.53 6.84
N ASN A 598 -23.66 -1.25 6.53
CA ASN A 598 -22.76 -0.43 5.71
C ASN A 598 -22.98 1.07 5.97
N LEU A 599 -22.15 1.91 5.34
CA LEU A 599 -22.21 3.37 5.51
C LEU A 599 -23.53 3.98 5.00
N ALA A 600 -24.12 3.42 3.93
CA ALA A 600 -25.38 3.91 3.37
C ALA A 600 -26.58 3.67 4.29
N GLU A 601 -26.60 2.53 4.99
CA GLU A 601 -27.56 2.28 6.07
C GLU A 601 -27.27 3.20 7.27
N ALA A 602 -26.00 3.34 7.66
CA ALA A 602 -25.61 4.17 8.79
C ALA A 602 -26.07 5.63 8.63
N PHE A 603 -26.00 6.19 7.41
CA PHE A 603 -26.50 7.54 7.10
C PHE A 603 -28.00 7.72 7.32
N LYS A 604 -28.78 6.64 7.36
CA LYS A 604 -30.23 6.65 7.58
C LYS A 604 -30.61 6.34 9.03
N MET A 605 -29.66 5.90 9.86
CA MET A 605 -29.89 5.54 11.25
C MET A 605 -29.83 6.75 12.17
N ASN A 606 -30.60 6.70 13.26
CA ASN A 606 -30.44 7.62 14.37
C ASN A 606 -29.36 7.09 15.32
N ALA A 607 -28.44 7.97 15.72
CA ALA A 607 -27.43 7.61 16.70
C ALA A 607 -28.09 7.29 18.06
N PRO A 608 -27.54 6.33 18.84
CA PRO A 608 -27.97 6.09 20.21
C PRO A 608 -27.81 7.35 21.07
N ALA A 609 -28.59 7.43 22.15
CA ALA A 609 -28.43 8.51 23.13
C ALA A 609 -27.00 8.53 23.68
N LEU A 610 -26.45 9.75 23.84
CA LEU A 610 -25.12 9.95 24.40
C LEU A 610 -25.07 9.49 25.87
N PRO A 611 -24.05 8.72 26.26
CA PRO A 611 -23.86 8.36 27.66
C PRO A 611 -23.39 9.57 28.47
N LYS A 612 -23.59 9.53 29.79
CA LYS A 612 -23.02 10.50 30.73
C LYS A 612 -21.90 9.85 31.51
N PHE A 613 -20.73 10.50 31.54
CA PHE A 613 -19.56 10.02 32.27
C PHE A 613 -19.30 10.90 33.50
N ASP A 614 -19.26 10.27 34.67
CA ASP A 614 -18.79 10.90 35.90
C ASP A 614 -17.28 10.66 36.04
N ASN A 615 -16.47 11.53 35.42
CA ASN A 615 -15.03 11.31 35.30
C ASN A 615 -14.34 11.20 36.68
N GLU A 616 -14.81 11.90 37.71
CA GLU A 616 -14.24 11.82 39.06
C GLU A 616 -14.50 10.45 39.68
N LYS A 617 -15.74 9.95 39.56
CA LYS A 617 -16.11 8.61 40.02
C LYS A 617 -15.33 7.51 39.29
N LEU A 618 -15.16 7.65 37.97
CA LEU A 618 -14.38 6.70 37.17
C LEU A 618 -12.90 6.73 37.56
N LEU A 619 -12.30 7.92 37.74
CA LEU A 619 -10.90 8.07 38.17
C LEU A 619 -10.66 7.54 39.59
N ALA A 620 -11.64 7.62 40.48
CA ALA A 620 -11.54 7.10 41.85
C ALA A 620 -11.33 5.57 41.90
N THR A 621 -11.66 4.85 40.82
CA THR A 621 -11.41 3.40 40.71
C THR A 621 -9.95 3.06 40.37
N PHE A 622 -9.12 4.04 39.99
CA PHE A 622 -7.74 3.80 39.59
C PHE A 622 -6.89 3.26 40.76
N PRO A 623 -6.22 2.11 40.63
CA PRO A 623 -5.43 1.49 41.70
C PRO A 623 -4.06 2.17 41.90
N ALA A 624 -4.06 3.46 42.24
CA ALA A 624 -2.85 4.29 42.29
C ALA A 624 -1.75 3.71 43.20
N LYS A 625 -2.13 3.10 44.32
CA LYS A 625 -1.19 2.50 45.28
C LYS A 625 -0.48 1.30 44.67
N GLU A 626 -1.23 0.36 44.11
CA GLU A 626 -0.71 -0.87 43.51
C GLU A 626 0.14 -0.57 42.27
N ILE A 627 -0.23 0.44 41.47
CA ILE A 627 0.59 0.87 40.31
C ILE A 627 1.88 1.56 40.75
N ALA A 628 1.86 2.37 41.81
CA ALA A 628 3.07 2.97 42.36
C ALA A 628 4.02 1.92 42.99
N GLU A 629 3.48 0.82 43.51
CA GLU A 629 4.28 -0.33 43.95
C GLU A 629 4.86 -1.09 42.77
N LEU A 630 4.06 -1.37 41.74
CA LEU A 630 4.48 -2.05 40.52
C LEU A 630 5.68 -1.34 39.85
N ALA A 631 5.62 -0.01 39.74
CA ALA A 631 6.69 0.82 39.18
C ALA A 631 8.01 0.73 39.98
N ARG A 632 7.94 0.49 41.30
CA ARG A 632 9.12 0.38 42.17
C ARG A 632 9.71 -1.03 42.19
N SER A 633 8.88 -2.07 42.03
CA SER A 633 9.32 -3.48 42.06
C SER A 633 9.91 -3.99 40.75
N SER A 634 9.72 -3.28 39.63
CA SER A 634 10.21 -3.71 38.32
C SER A 634 11.69 -3.37 38.12
N GLN A 635 12.60 -4.27 38.52
CA GLN A 635 13.99 -4.23 38.02
C GLN A 635 14.07 -4.94 36.65
N PRO A 636 14.84 -4.43 35.68
CA PRO A 636 15.11 -5.18 34.46
C PRO A 636 15.96 -6.41 34.81
N ALA A 637 15.42 -7.62 34.61
CA ALA A 637 16.23 -8.85 34.65
C ALA A 637 17.34 -8.76 33.59
N VAL A 638 18.46 -9.46 33.82
CA VAL A 638 19.66 -9.49 32.95
C VAL A 638 19.36 -9.84 31.48
N GLU A 639 18.20 -10.44 31.18
CA GLU A 639 17.69 -10.64 29.82
C GLU A 639 17.32 -9.34 29.08
N ALA A 640 17.14 -8.23 29.80
CA ALA A 640 16.89 -6.90 29.23
C ALA A 640 18.09 -6.33 28.46
N LEU A 641 19.32 -6.82 28.70
CA LEU A 641 20.51 -6.47 27.90
C LEU A 641 20.45 -7.05 26.49
N ILE A 642 19.68 -8.12 26.26
CA ILE A 642 19.54 -8.78 24.96
C ILE A 642 18.44 -8.11 24.12
N TRP A 643 17.50 -7.39 24.73
CA TRP A 643 16.31 -6.85 24.06
C TRP A 643 16.35 -5.34 23.77
N ALA A 644 17.35 -4.62 24.28
CA ALA A 644 17.40 -3.16 24.21
C ALA A 644 17.86 -2.56 22.84
N ALA A 645 18.10 -3.38 21.81
CA ALA A 645 18.64 -2.92 20.52
C ALA A 645 17.60 -2.36 19.51
N SER A 646 16.46 -1.81 19.97
CA SER A 646 15.34 -1.45 19.09
C SER A 646 15.13 0.07 18.96
N GLY A 647 16.01 0.76 18.24
CA GLY A 647 15.98 2.23 18.09
C GLY A 647 15.75 2.79 16.68
N VAL A 648 15.95 2.03 15.59
CA VAL A 648 15.87 2.59 14.21
C VAL A 648 15.07 1.66 13.29
N LYS A 649 14.03 2.21 12.66
CA LYS A 649 12.76 1.52 12.36
C LYS A 649 12.64 0.82 11.00
N ASP A 650 13.73 0.30 10.44
CA ASP A 650 13.64 -0.66 9.33
C ASP A 650 14.80 -1.66 9.28
N PHE A 651 15.37 -1.97 10.45
CA PHE A 651 16.32 -3.07 10.56
C PHE A 651 15.57 -4.40 10.56
N ASP A 652 15.91 -5.27 9.60
CA ASP A 652 15.52 -6.67 9.65
C ASP A 652 15.94 -7.18 11.03
N ARG A 653 14.99 -7.76 11.79
CA ARG A 653 15.04 -8.06 13.24
C ARG A 653 16.12 -9.09 13.64
N ARG A 654 17.14 -9.27 12.81
CA ARG A 654 18.25 -10.22 12.96
C ARG A 654 19.62 -9.54 13.04
N THR A 655 19.70 -8.20 13.04
CA THR A 655 20.98 -7.48 13.14
C THR A 655 21.00 -6.44 14.24
N GLU A 656 21.93 -6.61 15.17
CA GLU A 656 22.41 -5.52 16.03
C GLU A 656 23.32 -4.60 15.21
N ILE A 657 23.29 -3.30 15.52
CA ILE A 657 24.01 -2.29 14.74
C ILE A 657 24.67 -1.29 15.66
N ASN A 658 25.96 -1.14 15.45
CA ASN A 658 26.80 -0.27 16.25
C ASN A 658 27.11 1.01 15.49
N PHE A 659 26.80 2.14 16.10
CA PHE A 659 27.18 3.46 15.62
C PHE A 659 28.43 3.97 16.34
N THR A 660 29.30 4.68 15.63
CA THR A 660 30.44 5.40 16.24
C THR A 660 29.99 6.61 17.09
N ARG A 661 30.84 7.16 17.98
CA ARG A 661 30.47 8.30 18.88
C ARG A 661 30.10 9.60 18.16
N GLN A 662 30.45 9.66 16.88
CA GLN A 662 30.14 10.75 15.96
C GLN A 662 28.66 10.80 15.61
N TRP A 663 27.87 9.77 15.94
CA TRP A 663 26.43 9.77 15.70
C TRP A 663 25.66 10.49 16.80
N ASP A 664 24.54 11.09 16.43
CA ASP A 664 23.59 11.77 17.30
C ASP A 664 22.18 11.35 16.89
N GLU A 665 21.48 10.64 17.77
CA GLU A 665 20.14 10.14 17.49
C GLU A 665 19.10 11.24 17.72
N GLN A 666 18.30 11.49 16.68
CA GLN A 666 17.19 12.43 16.73
C GLN A 666 15.93 11.71 16.29
N SER A 667 14.76 12.27 16.67
CA SER A 667 13.44 11.67 16.42
C SER A 667 13.16 11.28 14.96
N GLU A 668 13.88 11.91 14.02
CA GLU A 668 13.61 11.86 12.60
C GLU A 668 14.79 11.37 11.73
N ALA A 669 15.99 11.19 12.30
CA ALA A 669 17.14 10.49 11.72
C ALA A 669 18.28 10.37 12.74
N THR A 670 19.20 9.45 12.51
CA THR A 670 20.50 9.43 13.20
C THR A 670 21.50 10.28 12.41
N TRP A 671 22.07 11.33 13.00
CA TRP A 671 22.97 12.28 12.33
C TRP A 671 24.44 12.03 12.61
N VAL A 672 25.31 12.27 11.63
CA VAL A 672 26.76 12.26 11.79
C VAL A 672 27.26 13.65 12.15
N LYS A 673 27.70 13.90 13.40
CA LYS A 673 28.20 15.20 13.88
C LYS A 673 29.47 15.72 13.17
N THR A 674 30.21 14.85 12.48
CA THR A 674 31.51 15.15 11.85
C THR A 674 31.44 14.98 10.32
N LYS A 675 32.55 15.12 9.59
CA LYS A 675 32.60 14.82 8.14
C LYS A 675 32.55 13.32 7.82
N SER A 676 32.72 12.45 8.80
CA SER A 676 32.75 11.01 8.54
C SER A 676 32.40 10.24 9.78
N ALA A 677 31.64 9.17 9.58
CA ALA A 677 31.36 8.21 10.63
C ALA A 677 31.15 6.84 10.01
N SER A 678 31.30 5.83 10.85
CA SER A 678 31.02 4.47 10.47
C SER A 678 29.89 3.90 11.33
N LEU A 679 29.23 2.91 10.78
CA LEU A 679 28.36 1.98 11.51
C LEU A 679 28.69 0.56 11.10
N THR A 680 28.49 -0.39 11.97
CA THR A 680 28.72 -1.81 11.69
C THR A 680 27.45 -2.59 11.89
N LEU A 681 27.04 -3.33 10.87
CA LEU A 681 26.05 -4.38 10.94
C LEU A 681 26.70 -5.66 11.45
N MET A 682 26.06 -6.33 12.40
CA MET A 682 26.54 -7.62 12.86
C MET A 682 26.53 -8.68 11.75
N PRO A 683 27.37 -9.73 11.90
CA PRO A 683 27.40 -10.88 11.02
C PRO A 683 26.01 -11.46 10.70
N MET A 684 25.72 -11.68 9.42
CA MET A 684 24.50 -12.34 8.93
C MET A 684 24.79 -13.35 7.84
N LYS A 685 24.04 -14.46 7.86
CA LYS A 685 23.99 -15.39 6.73
C LYS A 685 22.95 -14.91 5.72
N LEU A 686 23.41 -14.57 4.52
CA LEU A 686 22.51 -14.35 3.39
C LEU A 686 22.02 -15.70 2.82
N PRO A 687 20.76 -15.79 2.37
CA PRO A 687 20.22 -17.01 1.75
C PRO A 687 20.79 -17.27 0.35
N ARG A 688 21.57 -16.33 -0.21
CA ARG A 688 22.17 -16.36 -1.55
C ARG A 688 23.60 -15.84 -1.47
N ALA A 689 24.41 -16.09 -2.51
CA ALA A 689 25.81 -15.66 -2.60
C ALA A 689 25.99 -14.13 -2.53
N TYR A 690 24.98 -13.36 -2.94
CA TYR A 690 24.97 -11.90 -2.93
C TYR A 690 23.62 -11.37 -2.45
N GLY A 691 23.64 -10.20 -1.83
CA GLY A 691 22.47 -9.44 -1.40
C GLY A 691 22.64 -7.95 -1.69
N THR A 692 21.72 -7.14 -1.18
CA THR A 692 21.81 -5.67 -1.26
C THR A 692 21.50 -5.04 0.07
N ILE A 693 22.23 -3.98 0.40
CA ILE A 693 21.88 -3.04 1.45
C ILE A 693 21.36 -1.74 0.86
N LYS A 694 20.22 -1.28 1.33
CA LYS A 694 19.61 -0.01 0.95
C LYS A 694 19.76 0.96 2.10
N LEU A 695 20.29 2.16 1.87
CA LEU A 695 20.36 3.22 2.87
C LEU A 695 19.55 4.41 2.37
N GLN A 696 18.75 5.00 3.24
CA GLN A 696 18.10 6.28 2.99
C GLN A 696 18.85 7.36 3.77
N LEU A 697 19.50 8.27 3.05
CA LEU A 697 20.36 9.31 3.59
C LEU A 697 19.77 10.70 3.35
N ARG A 698 19.99 11.65 4.25
CA ARG A 698 19.69 13.07 4.03
C ARG A 698 20.90 13.93 4.39
N THR A 699 21.06 15.08 3.75
CA THR A 699 22.12 16.04 4.12
C THR A 699 21.66 16.96 5.24
N CYS A 700 22.61 17.59 5.94
CA CYS A 700 22.36 18.66 6.91
C CYS A 700 21.93 19.97 6.23
N ASP A 701 21.58 21.00 7.00
CA ASP A 701 21.17 22.28 6.39
C ASP A 701 22.36 22.99 5.76
N MET A 702 22.46 22.90 4.44
CA MET A 702 23.55 23.51 3.69
C MET A 702 23.26 24.95 3.24
N ARG A 703 22.11 25.54 3.63
CA ARG A 703 21.79 26.93 3.26
C ARG A 703 22.77 27.94 3.88
N LEU A 704 23.38 27.58 5.01
CA LEU A 704 24.38 28.40 5.71
C LEU A 704 25.83 28.09 5.27
N SER A 705 26.05 27.01 4.51
CA SER A 705 27.37 26.59 4.03
C SER A 705 27.37 26.55 2.49
N THR A 706 27.64 27.70 1.89
CA THR A 706 27.65 27.92 0.42
C THR A 706 28.20 26.72 -0.37
N GLY A 707 27.39 26.14 -1.27
CA GLY A 707 27.78 25.13 -2.26
C GLY A 707 27.18 23.72 -2.06
N ASN A 708 27.47 22.81 -2.99
CA ASN A 708 26.94 21.44 -3.01
C ASN A 708 27.51 20.56 -1.88
N GLN A 709 26.77 19.52 -1.51
CA GLN A 709 27.20 18.45 -0.61
C GLN A 709 27.36 17.17 -1.41
N GLN A 710 28.51 16.53 -1.26
CA GLN A 710 28.73 15.16 -1.68
C GLN A 710 28.91 14.25 -0.46
N VAL A 711 28.26 13.09 -0.47
CA VAL A 711 28.46 12.01 0.50
C VAL A 711 28.84 10.74 -0.25
N THR A 712 29.98 10.18 0.14
CA THR A 712 30.44 8.87 -0.30
C THR A 712 30.06 7.84 0.75
N VAL A 713 29.42 6.75 0.30
CA VAL A 713 29.07 5.60 1.13
C VAL A 713 29.91 4.42 0.68
N THR A 714 30.69 3.85 1.58
CA THR A 714 31.54 2.67 1.30
C THR A 714 31.20 1.57 2.28
N THR A 715 31.04 0.33 1.81
CA THR A 715 30.87 -0.85 2.68
C THR A 715 32.18 -1.62 2.80
N SER A 716 32.38 -2.37 3.89
CA SER A 716 33.52 -3.27 4.07
C SER A 716 33.54 -4.45 3.07
N ALA A 717 32.45 -4.66 2.33
CA ALA A 717 32.36 -5.57 1.19
C ALA A 717 32.90 -4.96 -0.12
N GLY A 718 33.43 -3.73 -0.10
CA GLY A 718 34.03 -3.07 -1.27
C GLY A 718 33.04 -2.47 -2.26
N SER A 719 31.78 -2.25 -1.86
CA SER A 719 30.79 -1.51 -2.66
C SER A 719 30.73 -0.03 -2.25
N GLN A 720 30.59 0.86 -3.24
CA GLN A 720 30.53 2.30 -3.03
C GLN A 720 29.49 2.99 -3.90
N ALA A 721 28.89 4.05 -3.36
CA ALA A 721 28.06 4.97 -4.13
C ALA A 721 28.26 6.41 -3.63
N VAL A 722 28.03 7.35 -4.54
CA VAL A 722 28.21 8.78 -4.30
C VAL A 722 26.88 9.49 -4.47
N LEU A 723 26.43 10.14 -3.40
CA LEU A 723 25.22 10.94 -3.38
C LEU A 723 25.59 12.42 -3.39
N ASN A 724 24.91 13.20 -4.23
CA ASN A 724 25.14 14.64 -4.35
C ASN A 724 23.86 15.39 -4.02
N TRP A 725 23.92 16.40 -3.14
CA TRP A 725 22.85 17.37 -2.89
C TRP A 725 23.31 18.74 -3.38
N SER A 726 22.47 19.39 -4.19
CA SER A 726 22.65 20.79 -4.56
C SER A 726 22.44 21.69 -3.33
N SER A 727 22.96 22.92 -3.36
CA SER A 727 22.69 23.90 -2.29
C SER A 727 21.17 24.03 -2.04
N GLY A 728 20.75 23.83 -0.78
CA GLY A 728 19.35 23.86 -0.37
C GLY A 728 18.53 22.57 -0.60
N ASP A 729 19.08 21.53 -1.25
CA ASP A 729 18.40 20.23 -1.39
C ASP A 729 18.46 19.46 -0.07
N MET A 730 17.31 19.34 0.60
CA MET A 730 17.17 18.67 1.90
C MET A 730 16.46 17.31 1.82
N ARG A 731 16.15 16.84 0.60
CA ARG A 731 15.42 15.58 0.41
C ARG A 731 16.29 14.40 0.80
N ALA A 732 15.66 13.36 1.35
CA ALA A 732 16.32 12.09 1.51
C ALA A 732 16.60 11.47 0.13
N LYS A 733 17.77 10.84 -0.03
CA LYS A 733 18.19 10.10 -1.21
C LYS A 733 18.47 8.67 -0.79
N GLU A 734 17.97 7.73 -1.59
CA GLU A 734 18.22 6.32 -1.38
C GLU A 734 19.49 5.90 -2.13
N VAL A 735 20.23 4.97 -1.54
CA VAL A 735 21.37 4.32 -2.16
C VAL A 735 21.27 2.83 -1.94
N ILE A 736 21.46 2.05 -3.01
CA ILE A 736 21.42 0.60 -2.98
C ILE A 736 22.83 0.12 -3.28
N LEU A 737 23.42 -0.59 -2.33
CA LEU A 737 24.78 -1.11 -2.40
C LEU A 737 24.75 -2.64 -2.39
N PRO A 738 25.40 -3.30 -3.34
CA PRO A 738 25.52 -4.75 -3.34
C PRO A 738 26.50 -5.22 -2.25
N ILE A 739 26.28 -6.44 -1.75
CA ILE A 739 27.06 -7.09 -0.69
C ILE A 739 27.18 -8.58 -1.00
N ASP A 740 28.29 -9.22 -0.64
CA ASP A 740 28.45 -10.67 -0.75
C ASP A 740 28.19 -11.39 0.59
N ALA A 741 27.84 -12.67 0.52
CA ALA A 741 27.52 -13.47 1.69
C ALA A 741 28.70 -13.67 2.65
N ALA A 742 29.95 -13.66 2.16
CA ALA A 742 31.13 -13.85 3.00
C ALA A 742 31.40 -12.59 3.83
N SER A 743 31.32 -11.40 3.23
CA SER A 743 31.43 -10.11 3.92
C SER A 743 30.28 -9.91 4.91
N MET A 744 29.06 -10.28 4.56
CA MET A 744 27.95 -10.24 5.53
C MET A 744 28.14 -11.24 6.67
N ALA A 745 28.64 -12.44 6.41
CA ALA A 745 28.89 -13.44 7.45
C ALA A 745 30.02 -13.06 8.44
N GLN A 746 30.80 -12.02 8.13
CA GLN A 746 31.84 -11.46 8.99
C GLN A 746 31.41 -10.15 9.68
N GLY A 747 30.23 -9.63 9.35
CA GLY A 747 29.74 -8.33 9.78
C GLY A 747 30.13 -7.25 8.78
N LEU A 748 29.16 -6.40 8.43
CA LEU A 748 29.32 -5.40 7.39
C LEU A 748 29.49 -4.02 8.00
N THR A 749 30.63 -3.39 7.74
CA THR A 749 30.87 -2.02 8.18
C THR A 749 30.58 -1.04 7.05
N ILE A 750 29.78 -0.02 7.33
CA ILE A 750 29.45 1.05 6.39
C ILE A 750 30.13 2.32 6.87
N HIS A 751 30.97 2.89 6.02
CA HIS A 751 31.62 4.16 6.21
C HIS A 751 30.92 5.25 5.38
N LEU A 752 30.55 6.34 6.04
CA LEU A 752 30.05 7.55 5.39
C LEU A 752 31.11 8.64 5.45
N LYS A 753 31.37 9.25 4.30
CA LYS A 753 32.25 10.42 4.18
C LYS A 753 31.53 11.55 3.46
N ALA A 754 31.27 12.60 4.21
CA ALA A 754 30.66 13.84 3.77
C ALA A 754 31.72 14.90 3.48
N THR A 755 31.50 15.72 2.45
CA THR A 755 32.42 16.82 2.08
C THR A 755 32.33 18.01 3.03
N LYS A 756 31.14 18.28 3.58
CA LYS A 756 30.90 19.36 4.55
C LYS A 756 30.09 18.90 5.75
N VAL A 757 30.06 19.74 6.79
CA VAL A 757 29.28 19.58 8.03
C VAL A 757 28.35 20.78 8.16
N GLY A 758 27.16 20.58 8.70
CA GLY A 758 26.21 21.64 8.99
C GLY A 758 26.67 22.53 10.14
N PRO A 759 26.10 23.73 10.28
CA PRO A 759 26.45 24.63 11.38
C PRO A 759 26.05 24.02 12.72
N GLN A 760 26.97 23.98 13.68
CA GLN A 760 26.61 23.97 15.09
C GLN A 760 26.09 25.37 15.43
N LEU A 761 24.92 25.51 16.06
CA LEU A 761 24.62 26.46 17.15
C LEU A 761 23.15 26.88 17.22
N SER A 762 22.62 26.79 18.45
CA SER A 762 21.42 27.43 19.02
C SER A 762 21.28 28.92 18.63
N TRP A 763 20.12 29.58 18.57
CA TRP A 763 18.91 29.51 19.40
C TRP A 763 17.67 29.79 18.52
N LYS A 764 16.54 29.13 18.83
CA LYS A 764 15.18 29.29 18.26
C LYS A 764 14.80 28.62 16.93
N SER A 765 15.68 27.87 16.25
CA SER A 765 15.40 26.64 15.43
C SER A 765 16.52 26.28 14.41
N PRO A 766 17.64 25.64 14.82
CA PRO A 766 18.56 24.97 13.89
C PRO A 766 18.80 23.51 14.32
N THR A 767 17.92 22.58 13.93
CA THR A 767 17.92 21.17 14.41
C THR A 767 18.72 20.19 13.53
N ARG A 768 19.78 20.61 12.84
CA ARG A 768 20.55 19.70 11.96
C ARG A 768 22.02 19.60 12.38
N PHE A 769 22.25 19.06 13.57
CA PHE A 769 23.59 18.74 14.08
C PHE A 769 24.18 17.56 13.30
N GLY A 770 24.84 17.82 12.17
CA GLY A 770 25.60 16.79 11.47
C GLY A 770 25.98 17.11 10.04
N SER A 771 26.55 16.15 9.31
CA SER A 771 26.92 16.22 7.90
C SER A 771 25.98 15.42 7.00
N VAL A 772 25.56 14.25 7.47
CA VAL A 772 24.61 13.33 6.84
C VAL A 772 23.76 12.65 7.92
N GLY A 773 22.49 12.43 7.66
CA GLY A 773 21.57 11.69 8.52
C GLY A 773 21.11 10.39 7.85
N ILE A 774 21.09 9.29 8.60
CA ILE A 774 20.49 8.02 8.19
C ILE A 774 19.03 8.02 8.64
N VAL A 775 18.13 7.83 7.67
CA VAL A 775 16.68 7.73 7.89
C VAL A 775 16.26 6.26 8.03
N SER A 776 16.82 5.37 7.21
CA SER A 776 16.57 3.94 7.27
C SER A 776 17.71 3.14 6.61
N ILE A 777 17.83 1.88 6.97
CA ILE A 777 18.70 0.89 6.32
C ILE A 777 17.86 -0.37 6.12
N ARG A 778 17.91 -1.01 4.95
CA ARG A 778 17.21 -2.28 4.68
C ARG A 778 18.16 -3.27 4.02
N THR A 779 18.11 -4.54 4.41
CA THR A 779 18.79 -5.64 3.71
C THR A 779 17.73 -6.52 3.04
N ASN A 780 17.95 -6.89 1.79
CA ASN A 780 17.05 -7.82 1.07
C ASN A 780 17.45 -9.27 1.26
#